data_AF-A0A661D317-F1
#
_entry.id   AF-A0A661D317-F1
#
_cell.length_a   1.000
_cell.length_b   1.000
_cell.length_c   1.000
_cell.angle_alpha   90.00
_cell.angle_beta   90.00
_cell.angle_gamma   90.00
#
_symmetry.space_group_name_H-M   'P 1'
#
loop_
_entity.id
_entity.type
_entity.pdbx_description
1 polymer ?
#
loop_
_entity_poly.entity_id
_entity_poly.type
_entity_poly.pdbx_seq_one_letter_code
_entity_poly.pdbx_strand_id
1 'polypeptide(L)'
;MNKIRQLLCGGGLVGLMFGLPALSHATIITLGDGQSKYEIYLQSHNGNTWTYFVREVAGKSLSHWNLGIQSCMDKDAVVGSSPTGDVEDGSTSFKGMKWNVGDGFTEGTFSITLNGDYPEATIKAQAKAGEPGNERTGVVIGPDCTAVPLPPQDLPSVPPNVIDDDEPPARPAGIGGDCNTIYAVHDKGLNDTQIVTIGTSEVEELGSIHIGLDIEGLDVATDGFVCASSGDDTNQPGRLYEVDPDTGDVYSMGDICFDFPGTTGIDLASGLEAAHVCDKEVSSISFNPIDDSLWGWAEECGLIEIDLDDPENSRLVFAYPHDGGVTCLTKNPRDVTPIVEDMTWDNNGEKIYYALGKVPGPGSEVWVYNASTQAVRMVANMGGNVEALEMLPEFDDKLLVNQHNSPTLMVLYIPTGTFTSSPVTVGEFNDIEAIGTCLGDDAVPPMCIMGEGGEWMYTTDSINDSTGTSPESRRVKVGNSYFEIYGLAVKMDDDTVTVAINSRLPVGGVPYHGAQISWGDLVFDFEGKKYGVRFDSSNDSLDGNAALGLYEVTELKSVTKANKGHTNFTTYKNYVQDGGGEASLGDLPILDNGYFGNTDKMPTSIKTGIKVAGDGFEMLDAAQLAAKGLDFVTNLGIPASTYDPANPFSRRNKKPANELGEYTVGFSFKRQDDMTGAFKAFIFTECGNDGILMDNTLPSCE
;
A
#
# COMPACT_ATOMS: atom_id res chain seq x y z
N MET A 1 7.51 37.91 -41.01
CA MET A 1 6.72 39.13 -41.24
C MET A 1 5.31 38.75 -41.67
N ASN A 2 4.32 39.05 -40.83
CA ASN A 2 2.87 39.25 -41.08
C ASN A 2 2.05 38.10 -41.72
N LYS A 3 0.87 37.72 -41.23
CA LYS A 3 0.01 38.18 -40.12
C LYS A 3 -1.09 37.12 -39.91
N ILE A 4 -1.33 36.77 -38.65
CA ILE A 4 -2.51 36.06 -38.13
C ILE A 4 -3.58 37.10 -37.75
N ARG A 5 -4.86 36.84 -37.99
CA ARG A 5 -6.05 37.51 -37.40
C ARG A 5 -6.91 36.38 -36.79
N GLN A 6 -6.98 36.24 -35.47
CA GLN A 6 -7.94 36.87 -34.53
C GLN A 6 -9.42 36.71 -34.91
N LEU A 7 -10.14 35.94 -34.08
CA LEU A 7 -11.51 36.23 -33.67
C LEU A 7 -11.67 35.88 -32.17
N LEU A 8 -12.14 36.86 -31.40
CA LEU A 8 -12.45 36.86 -29.98
C LEU A 8 -13.97 36.80 -29.80
N CYS A 9 -14.44 35.93 -28.91
CA CYS A 9 -15.64 36.02 -28.07
C CYS A 9 -15.31 35.07 -26.88
N GLY A 10 -15.33 35.44 -25.60
CA GLY A 10 -16.22 36.34 -24.89
C GLY A 10 -17.01 35.50 -23.87
N GLY A 11 -16.37 35.12 -22.77
CA GLY A 11 -16.97 34.37 -21.66
C GLY A 11 -16.20 34.65 -20.38
N GLY A 12 -16.88 35.22 -19.39
CA GLY A 12 -16.29 35.75 -18.16
C GLY A 12 -15.71 34.66 -17.27
N LEU A 13 -14.45 34.85 -16.87
CA LEU A 13 -13.79 34.09 -15.83
C LEU A 13 -14.16 34.72 -14.48
N VAL A 14 -14.96 34.01 -13.68
CA VAL A 14 -15.04 34.25 -12.25
C VAL A 14 -13.74 33.71 -11.67
N GLY A 15 -12.86 34.60 -11.22
CA GLY A 15 -11.61 34.22 -10.58
C GLY A 15 -11.89 33.67 -9.19
N LEU A 16 -11.84 32.36 -9.04
CA LEU A 16 -11.47 31.76 -7.77
C LEU A 16 -9.97 32.01 -7.58
N MET A 17 -9.62 32.88 -6.63
CA MET A 17 -8.27 32.90 -6.06
C MET A 17 -8.20 31.72 -5.08
N PHE A 18 -7.78 30.56 -5.57
CA PHE A 18 -7.23 29.54 -4.68
C PHE A 18 -5.83 29.99 -4.28
N GLY A 19 -5.59 30.06 -2.97
CA GLY A 19 -4.25 30.24 -2.43
C GLY A 19 -3.44 28.99 -2.76
N LEU A 20 -2.55 29.10 -3.73
CA LEU A 20 -1.50 28.10 -3.92
C LEU A 20 -0.63 28.12 -2.65
N PRO A 21 -0.26 26.96 -2.07
CA PRO A 21 0.73 26.91 -1.01
C PRO A 21 1.99 27.61 -1.50
N ALA A 22 2.57 28.44 -0.64
CA ALA A 22 3.75 29.22 -0.97
C ALA A 22 4.90 28.23 -1.27
N LEU A 23 5.21 28.02 -2.56
CA LEU A 23 6.37 27.25 -2.99
C LEU A 23 7.58 27.69 -2.18
N SER A 24 8.19 26.76 -1.43
CA SER A 24 9.46 26.97 -0.76
C SER A 24 10.46 27.50 -1.80
N HIS A 25 11.00 28.69 -1.56
CA HIS A 25 11.84 29.36 -2.55
C HIS A 25 13.24 28.74 -2.53
N ALA A 26 13.41 27.64 -3.26
CA ALA A 26 14.72 27.04 -3.46
C ALA A 26 15.62 27.90 -4.34
N THR A 27 16.88 28.08 -3.89
CA THR A 27 17.90 28.83 -4.63
C THR A 27 19.01 27.89 -5.08
N ILE A 28 19.32 27.94 -6.37
CA ILE A 28 20.48 27.25 -6.95
C ILE A 28 21.63 28.24 -7.09
N ILE A 29 22.70 28.04 -6.32
CA ILE A 29 23.94 28.82 -6.42
C ILE A 29 24.89 28.12 -7.40
N THR A 30 25.13 28.75 -8.55
CA THR A 30 26.17 28.31 -9.50
C THR A 30 27.51 28.98 -9.16
N LEU A 31 28.56 28.19 -8.95
CA LEU A 31 29.89 28.67 -8.56
C LEU A 31 30.68 29.30 -9.71
N GLY A 32 31.87 29.84 -9.39
CA GLY A 32 32.71 30.56 -10.34
C GLY A 32 33.29 29.72 -11.49
N ASP A 33 33.38 28.41 -11.30
CA ASP A 33 33.75 27.45 -12.33
C ASP A 33 32.62 27.17 -13.35
N GLY A 34 31.39 27.63 -13.08
CA GLY A 34 30.21 27.44 -13.92
C GLY A 34 29.70 25.99 -13.99
N GLN A 35 30.34 25.07 -13.26
CA GLN A 35 29.99 23.65 -13.24
C GLN A 35 29.38 23.25 -11.91
N SER A 36 29.93 23.76 -10.81
CA SER A 36 29.48 23.43 -9.46
C SER A 36 28.21 24.19 -9.10
N LYS A 37 27.20 23.47 -8.61
CA LYS A 37 25.87 23.99 -8.29
C LYS A 37 25.38 23.38 -6.99
N TYR A 38 24.80 24.21 -6.13
CA TYR A 38 24.21 23.78 -4.88
C TYR A 38 22.83 24.39 -4.73
N GLU A 39 21.91 23.59 -4.24
CA GLU A 39 20.57 24.01 -3.87
C GLU A 39 20.53 24.28 -2.37
N ILE A 40 19.94 25.41 -1.99
CA ILE A 40 19.74 25.81 -0.60
C ILE A 40 18.32 26.35 -0.48
N TYR A 41 17.57 25.88 0.52
CA TYR A 41 16.26 26.41 0.85
C TYR A 41 15.98 26.32 2.34
N LEU A 42 15.04 27.15 2.81
CA LEU A 42 14.50 27.06 4.16
C LEU A 42 13.54 25.88 4.21
N GLN A 43 13.86 24.86 5.00
CA GLN A 43 13.04 23.67 5.20
C GLN A 43 11.95 23.94 6.24
N SER A 44 12.29 24.56 7.37
CA SER A 44 11.33 24.95 8.39
C SER A 44 11.77 26.18 9.19
N HIS A 45 10.80 26.88 9.78
CA HIS A 45 10.99 27.98 10.72
C HIS A 45 9.99 27.78 11.87
N ASN A 46 10.46 27.28 13.00
CA ASN A 46 9.65 27.05 14.20
C ASN A 46 10.17 27.93 15.35
N GLY A 47 9.39 28.95 15.71
CA GLY A 47 9.75 29.92 16.75
C GLY A 47 11.07 30.63 16.49
N ASN A 48 12.09 30.33 17.28
CA ASN A 48 13.43 30.92 17.14
C ASN A 48 14.41 30.02 16.38
N THR A 49 13.98 28.87 15.86
CA THR A 49 14.82 27.90 15.16
C THR A 49 14.53 27.90 13.66
N TRP A 50 15.59 27.99 12.86
CA TRP A 50 15.54 28.06 11.39
C TRP A 50 16.33 26.90 10.82
N THR A 51 15.68 26.06 10.02
CA THR A 51 16.26 24.83 9.47
C THR A 51 16.36 24.92 7.96
N TYR A 52 17.53 24.60 7.43
CA TYR A 52 17.89 24.70 6.03
C TYR A 52 18.34 23.36 5.49
N PHE A 53 17.87 23.03 4.30
CA PHE A 53 18.39 21.90 3.54
C PHE A 53 19.39 22.40 2.49
N VAL A 54 20.49 21.68 2.35
CA VAL A 54 21.55 21.97 1.37
C VAL A 54 21.90 20.71 0.60
N ARG A 55 21.96 20.80 -0.74
CA ARG A 55 22.33 19.66 -1.61
C ARG A 55 23.25 20.07 -2.75
N GLU A 56 24.20 19.20 -3.07
CA GLU A 56 25.00 19.26 -4.29
C GLU A 56 24.16 18.84 -5.50
N VAL A 57 23.96 19.78 -6.43
CA VAL A 57 23.23 19.53 -7.68
C VAL A 57 24.19 19.05 -8.77
N ALA A 58 25.41 19.60 -8.79
CA ALA A 58 26.46 19.20 -9.72
C ALA A 58 27.83 19.71 -9.27
N GLY A 59 28.90 19.07 -9.73
CA GLY A 59 30.26 19.62 -9.76
C GLY A 59 31.21 19.03 -8.73
N LYS A 60 31.85 19.89 -7.96
CA LYS A 60 32.81 19.50 -6.90
C LYS A 60 32.07 19.31 -5.58
N SER A 61 32.66 18.55 -4.66
CA SER A 61 32.18 18.50 -3.26
C SER A 61 32.18 19.90 -2.63
N LEU A 62 31.05 20.25 -2.02
CA LEU A 62 30.93 21.45 -1.20
C LEU A 62 31.99 21.40 -0.09
N SER A 63 32.69 22.51 0.15
CA SER A 63 33.66 22.60 1.26
C SER A 63 33.00 23.20 2.49
N HIS A 64 32.23 24.27 2.27
CA HIS A 64 31.41 24.92 3.27
C HIS A 64 30.35 25.79 2.61
N TRP A 65 29.34 26.14 3.39
CA TRP A 65 28.38 27.17 3.03
C TRP A 65 28.13 28.12 4.19
N ASN A 66 27.55 29.27 3.88
CA ASN A 66 27.28 30.32 4.86
C ASN A 66 25.86 30.87 4.72
N LEU A 67 25.24 31.14 5.86
CA LEU A 67 23.99 31.89 5.97
C LEU A 67 24.27 33.33 6.41
N GLY A 68 23.89 34.30 5.58
CA GLY A 68 24.25 35.72 5.71
C GLY A 68 23.47 36.48 6.78
N ILE A 69 23.66 36.11 8.06
CA ILE A 69 22.95 36.65 9.23
C ILE A 69 23.86 37.49 10.15
N GLN A 70 24.83 38.22 9.59
CA GLN A 70 25.79 39.01 10.37
C GLN A 70 25.13 39.92 11.42
N SER A 71 23.99 40.54 11.08
CA SER A 71 23.26 41.42 11.98
C SER A 71 22.69 40.70 13.21
N CYS A 72 22.44 39.39 13.14
CA CYS A 72 22.11 38.57 14.32
C CYS A 72 23.35 38.38 15.18
N MET A 73 24.47 38.04 14.54
CA MET A 73 25.73 37.75 15.23
C MET A 73 26.30 38.97 15.93
N ASP A 74 26.22 40.15 15.32
CA ASP A 74 26.66 41.42 15.92
C ASP A 74 25.89 41.79 17.22
N LYS A 75 24.73 41.16 17.46
CA LYS A 75 23.88 41.36 18.63
C LYS A 75 23.92 40.18 19.61
N ASP A 76 24.83 39.23 19.41
CA ASP A 76 24.86 37.95 20.14
C ASP A 76 23.49 37.22 20.09
N ALA A 77 22.78 37.34 18.96
CA ALA A 77 21.44 36.78 18.82
C ALA A 77 21.44 35.30 18.46
N VAL A 78 22.55 34.72 18.03
CA VAL A 78 22.65 33.28 17.75
C VAL A 78 22.99 32.56 19.05
N VAL A 79 22.10 31.68 19.51
CA VAL A 79 22.26 30.92 20.76
C VAL A 79 22.64 29.46 20.52
N GLY A 80 22.40 28.94 19.31
CA GLY A 80 22.73 27.57 18.93
C GLY A 80 22.79 27.37 17.42
N SER A 81 23.38 26.26 17.00
CA SER A 81 23.39 25.79 15.62
C SER A 81 23.65 24.29 15.57
N SER A 82 22.99 23.57 14.66
CA SER A 82 23.24 22.14 14.42
C SER A 82 23.45 21.87 12.92
N PRO A 83 24.50 21.15 12.49
CA PRO A 83 25.72 20.88 13.24
C PRO A 83 26.37 22.17 13.78
N THR A 84 27.38 22.06 14.64
CA THR A 84 28.08 23.23 15.17
C THR A 84 28.65 24.10 14.05
N GLY A 85 28.18 25.35 13.96
CA GLY A 85 28.63 26.32 12.98
C GLY A 85 29.66 27.31 13.52
N ASP A 86 30.49 27.85 12.63
CA ASP A 86 31.49 28.87 12.91
C ASP A 86 30.94 30.27 12.59
N VAL A 87 31.29 31.26 13.41
CA VAL A 87 30.85 32.65 13.28
C VAL A 87 31.73 33.52 12.36
N GLU A 88 32.76 32.99 11.72
CA GLU A 88 33.55 33.76 10.75
C GLU A 88 34.14 32.89 9.65
N ASP A 89 33.91 33.26 8.38
CA ASP A 89 34.63 32.66 7.27
C ASP A 89 35.94 33.40 6.98
N GLY A 90 37.02 32.91 7.58
CA GLY A 90 38.38 33.40 7.33
C GLY A 90 38.84 33.29 5.87
N SER A 91 38.09 32.60 4.99
CA SER A 91 38.51 32.33 3.60
C SER A 91 37.82 33.20 2.53
N THR A 92 36.61 33.71 2.76
CA THR A 92 35.83 34.43 1.73
C THR A 92 35.45 35.86 2.12
N SER A 93 35.73 36.29 3.36
CA SER A 93 35.21 37.53 3.97
C SER A 93 33.68 37.62 4.06
N PHE A 94 32.96 36.54 3.73
CA PHE A 94 31.52 36.46 3.91
C PHE A 94 31.20 36.36 5.40
N LYS A 95 30.18 37.12 5.79
CA LYS A 95 29.82 37.40 7.18
C LYS A 95 28.48 36.77 7.50
N GLY A 96 28.47 35.80 8.42
CA GLY A 96 27.32 34.95 8.68
C GLY A 96 27.70 33.65 9.39
N MET A 97 26.70 32.79 9.64
CA MET A 97 26.91 31.45 10.18
C MET A 97 27.49 30.55 9.11
N LYS A 98 28.56 29.80 9.42
CA LYS A 98 29.29 28.94 8.49
C LYS A 98 29.25 27.50 8.94
N TRP A 99 28.97 26.58 8.02
CA TRP A 99 29.15 25.16 8.27
C TRP A 99 30.19 24.58 7.31
N ASN A 100 31.24 24.00 7.90
CA ASN A 100 32.16 23.15 7.15
C ASN A 100 31.50 21.79 6.96
N VAL A 101 31.56 21.27 5.73
CA VAL A 101 31.05 19.93 5.42
C VAL A 101 32.22 19.02 5.02
N GLY A 102 32.04 17.71 5.18
CA GLY A 102 33.08 16.74 4.84
C GLY A 102 33.34 16.63 3.34
N ASP A 103 34.52 16.13 2.98
CA ASP A 103 34.80 15.70 1.60
C ASP A 103 33.76 14.65 1.18
N GLY A 104 33.18 14.82 -0.01
CA GLY A 104 32.12 13.93 -0.50
C GLY A 104 30.71 14.29 -0.03
N PHE A 105 30.50 15.48 0.57
CA PHE A 105 29.17 15.98 0.90
C PHE A 105 28.23 15.92 -0.32
N THR A 106 27.07 15.27 -0.16
CA THR A 106 26.00 15.23 -1.16
C THR A 106 24.82 16.10 -0.72
N GLU A 107 24.38 15.99 0.52
CA GLU A 107 23.31 16.80 1.11
C GLU A 107 23.34 16.76 2.64
N GLY A 108 22.57 17.64 3.28
CA GLY A 108 22.37 17.65 4.72
C GLY A 108 21.50 18.81 5.21
N THR A 109 21.08 18.69 6.47
CA THR A 109 20.22 19.64 7.17
C THR A 109 21.03 20.44 8.18
N PHE A 110 20.72 21.74 8.27
CA PHE A 110 21.46 22.70 9.08
C PHE A 110 20.49 23.66 9.76
N SER A 111 20.61 23.81 11.07
CA SER A 111 19.76 24.71 11.85
C SER A 111 20.56 25.78 12.59
N ILE A 112 19.90 26.91 12.82
CA ILE A 112 20.32 27.92 13.79
C ILE A 112 19.19 28.15 14.78
N THR A 113 19.54 28.38 16.04
CA THR A 113 18.61 28.85 17.05
C THR A 113 19.01 30.27 17.44
N LEU A 114 18.05 31.18 17.40
CA LEU A 114 18.22 32.58 17.76
C LEU A 114 17.69 32.88 19.17
N ASN A 115 18.00 34.05 19.71
CA ASN A 115 17.51 34.49 21.02
C ASN A 115 16.05 34.99 21.01
N GLY A 116 15.36 34.85 19.88
CA GLY A 116 13.96 35.21 19.67
C GLY A 116 13.52 34.82 18.26
N ASP A 117 12.22 34.90 18.01
CA ASP A 117 11.63 34.74 16.68
C ASP A 117 11.85 36.04 15.88
N TYR A 118 12.42 35.95 14.68
CA TYR A 118 12.69 37.11 13.83
C TYR A 118 11.79 37.03 12.59
N PRO A 119 11.28 38.14 12.04
CA PRO A 119 10.47 38.07 10.84
C PRO A 119 11.30 37.54 9.65
N GLU A 120 10.65 36.83 8.74
CA GLU A 120 11.29 36.34 7.51
C GLU A 120 11.69 37.49 6.58
N ALA A 121 12.89 37.36 6.01
CA ALA A 121 13.38 38.21 4.93
C ALA A 121 14.24 37.41 3.95
N THR A 122 14.45 37.98 2.77
CA THR A 122 15.42 37.46 1.82
C THR A 122 16.83 37.84 2.27
N ILE A 123 17.62 36.84 2.67
CA ILE A 123 19.02 36.99 3.07
C ILE A 123 19.95 36.33 2.05
N LYS A 124 21.25 36.60 2.15
CA LYS A 124 22.23 35.96 1.27
C LYS A 124 22.64 34.60 1.83
N ALA A 125 22.79 33.61 0.96
CA ALA A 125 23.54 32.40 1.25
C ALA A 125 24.79 32.37 0.36
N GLN A 126 25.90 31.82 0.85
CA GLN A 126 27.12 31.59 0.06
C GLN A 126 27.44 30.10 0.03
N ALA A 127 27.81 29.58 -1.14
CA ALA A 127 28.38 28.26 -1.27
C ALA A 127 29.83 28.37 -1.77
N LYS A 128 30.72 27.50 -1.26
CA LYS A 128 32.11 27.43 -1.69
C LYS A 128 32.56 25.98 -1.87
N ALA A 129 33.21 25.73 -3.01
CA ALA A 129 33.92 24.48 -3.28
C ALA A 129 35.24 24.71 -3.99
N GLY A 130 36.26 23.92 -3.66
CA GLY A 130 37.59 23.98 -4.28
C GLY A 130 38.41 25.22 -3.89
N GLU A 131 39.28 25.68 -4.81
CA GLU A 131 40.25 26.75 -4.55
C GLU A 131 39.61 28.10 -4.15
N PRO A 132 40.34 28.99 -3.44
CA PRO A 132 39.89 30.35 -3.16
C PRO A 132 39.45 31.11 -4.43
N GLY A 133 38.31 31.82 -4.37
CA GLY A 133 37.74 32.58 -5.50
C GLY A 133 36.63 31.84 -6.27
N ASN A 134 36.36 30.57 -5.93
CA ASN A 134 35.27 29.80 -6.52
C ASN A 134 33.93 29.91 -5.78
N GLU A 135 33.83 30.70 -4.71
CA GLU A 135 32.60 30.95 -3.98
C GLU A 135 31.60 31.85 -4.75
N ARG A 136 30.30 31.62 -4.58
CA ARG A 136 29.23 32.49 -5.10
C ARG A 136 28.08 32.59 -4.10
N THR A 137 27.28 33.65 -4.24
CA THR A 137 26.14 33.91 -3.36
C THR A 137 24.82 33.77 -4.10
N GLY A 138 23.82 33.23 -3.42
CA GLY A 138 22.41 33.27 -3.79
C GLY A 138 21.59 33.97 -2.72
N VAL A 139 20.26 33.93 -2.85
CA VAL A 139 19.34 34.49 -1.86
C VAL A 139 18.40 33.40 -1.34
N VAL A 140 18.15 33.35 -0.04
CA VAL A 140 17.25 32.39 0.60
C VAL A 140 16.38 33.13 1.61
N ILE A 141 15.28 32.52 2.04
CA ILE A 141 14.51 33.05 3.17
C ILE A 141 15.28 32.80 4.47
N GLY A 142 15.28 33.77 5.36
CA GLY A 142 15.90 33.66 6.67
C GLY A 142 15.57 34.82 7.59
N PRO A 143 16.17 34.89 8.78
CA PRO A 143 15.80 35.87 9.80
C PRO A 143 16.20 37.30 9.41
N ASP A 144 15.26 38.24 9.48
CA ASP A 144 15.55 39.67 9.43
C ASP A 144 16.11 40.15 10.77
N CYS A 145 17.39 39.92 10.98
CA CYS A 145 18.08 40.35 12.18
C CYS A 145 18.22 41.89 12.30
N THR A 146 17.78 42.66 11.31
CA THR A 146 17.70 44.12 11.41
C THR A 146 16.44 44.58 12.13
N ALA A 147 15.39 43.76 12.08
CA ALA A 147 14.20 43.93 12.89
C ALA A 147 14.49 43.66 14.37
N VAL A 148 13.57 44.12 15.22
CA VAL A 148 13.45 43.62 16.59
C VAL A 148 12.87 42.20 16.46
N PRO A 149 13.33 41.21 17.25
CA PRO A 149 12.62 39.95 17.33
C PRO A 149 11.13 40.24 17.51
N LEU A 150 10.28 39.50 16.82
CA LEU A 150 8.87 39.51 17.12
C LEU A 150 8.77 39.31 18.65
N PRO A 151 7.93 40.12 19.35
CA PRO A 151 7.61 39.75 20.72
C PRO A 151 7.25 38.27 20.68
N PRO A 152 7.65 37.45 21.69
CA PRO A 152 7.17 36.08 21.78
C PRO A 152 5.70 36.19 21.42
N GLN A 153 5.31 35.58 20.29
CA GLN A 153 3.92 35.65 19.91
C GLN A 153 3.28 35.11 21.18
N ASP A 154 2.50 35.95 21.89
CA ASP A 154 1.46 35.45 22.75
C ASP A 154 0.53 34.80 21.72
N LEU A 155 0.94 33.62 21.21
CA LEU A 155 0.08 32.62 20.63
C LEU A 155 -1.07 32.63 21.62
N PRO A 156 -2.26 33.06 21.18
CA PRO A 156 -3.34 33.45 22.07
C PRO A 156 -3.44 32.38 23.13
N SER A 157 -2.94 32.66 24.35
CA SER A 157 -2.46 31.66 25.31
C SER A 157 -2.90 30.28 24.88
N VAL A 158 -2.05 29.59 24.08
CA VAL A 158 -2.39 28.26 23.57
C VAL A 158 -2.96 27.54 24.78
N PRO A 159 -4.26 27.14 24.75
CA PRO A 159 -4.76 26.36 25.86
C PRO A 159 -3.74 25.23 26.05
N PRO A 160 -3.35 24.88 27.27
CA PRO A 160 -2.50 23.73 27.48
C PRO A 160 -3.26 22.54 26.87
N ASN A 161 -2.97 22.20 25.61
CA ASN A 161 -3.65 21.13 24.88
C ASN A 161 -2.99 19.78 25.19
N VAL A 162 -2.00 19.75 26.08
CA VAL A 162 -1.96 18.68 27.06
C VAL A 162 -2.74 19.20 28.27
N ILE A 163 -4.03 18.87 28.35
CA ILE A 163 -4.83 19.15 29.55
C ILE A 163 -4.31 18.21 30.64
N ASP A 164 -3.21 18.59 31.29
CA ASP A 164 -2.56 17.85 32.39
C ASP A 164 -3.26 18.14 33.75
N ASP A 165 -4.46 18.72 33.75
CA ASP A 165 -5.16 19.18 34.96
C ASP A 165 -6.27 18.20 35.42
N ASP A 166 -5.88 17.35 36.39
CA ASP A 166 -6.63 16.80 37.55
C ASP A 166 -7.86 15.86 37.39
N GLU A 167 -8.42 15.61 36.21
CA GLU A 167 -9.33 14.46 35.98
C GLU A 167 -9.52 14.34 34.47
N PRO A 168 -9.20 13.20 33.81
CA PRO A 168 -9.57 13.03 32.41
C PRO A 168 -11.08 13.28 32.31
N PRO A 169 -11.54 14.18 31.42
CA PRO A 169 -12.96 14.42 31.25
C PRO A 169 -13.62 13.06 31.06
N ALA A 170 -14.59 12.73 31.92
CA ALA A 170 -15.24 11.42 31.88
C ALA A 170 -15.58 11.08 30.43
N ARG A 171 -14.96 10.01 29.89
CA ARG A 171 -15.02 9.59 28.48
C ARG A 171 -16.37 9.97 27.90
N PRO A 172 -16.46 11.01 27.03
CA PRO A 172 -17.74 11.44 26.51
C PRO A 172 -18.37 10.24 25.81
N ALA A 173 -19.42 9.69 26.42
CA ALA A 173 -20.05 8.48 25.92
C ALA A 173 -20.60 8.73 24.50
N GLY A 174 -19.90 8.21 23.49
CA GLY A 174 -20.34 8.23 22.10
C GLY A 174 -19.64 9.21 21.15
N ILE A 175 -18.37 9.58 21.38
CA ILE A 175 -17.51 10.08 20.29
C ILE A 175 -16.79 8.87 19.68
N GLY A 176 -17.53 8.03 18.98
CA GLY A 176 -16.93 6.99 18.14
C GLY A 176 -16.57 7.65 16.81
N GLY A 177 -15.29 7.57 16.42
CA GLY A 177 -14.89 7.88 15.05
C GLY A 177 -15.66 7.02 14.05
N ASP A 178 -15.79 7.51 12.82
CA ASP A 178 -16.34 6.70 11.74
C ASP A 178 -15.28 5.67 11.32
N CYS A 179 -15.58 4.37 11.36
CA CYS A 179 -14.69 3.32 10.82
C CYS A 179 -14.48 3.42 9.31
N ASN A 180 -15.14 4.37 8.64
CA ASN A 180 -14.83 4.78 7.28
C ASN A 180 -13.73 5.85 7.21
N THR A 181 -13.01 6.14 8.30
CA THR A 181 -11.88 7.08 8.33
C THR A 181 -10.61 6.35 8.70
N ILE A 182 -9.56 6.56 7.91
CA ILE A 182 -8.21 6.10 8.24
C ILE A 182 -7.48 7.28 8.88
N TYR A 183 -6.99 7.07 10.09
CA TYR A 183 -6.20 8.03 10.84
C TYR A 183 -4.73 7.71 10.68
N ALA A 184 -3.88 8.73 10.71
CA ALA A 184 -2.45 8.53 10.68
C ALA A 184 -1.71 9.64 11.42
N VAL A 185 -0.44 9.39 11.68
CA VAL A 185 0.46 10.26 12.44
C VAL A 185 1.62 10.69 11.56
N HIS A 186 1.92 12.00 11.54
CA HIS A 186 3.11 12.56 10.91
C HIS A 186 3.90 13.38 11.94
N ASP A 187 5.11 12.98 12.28
CA ASP A 187 5.95 13.53 13.35
C ASP A 187 6.77 14.80 12.96
N LYS A 188 6.68 15.22 11.68
CA LYS A 188 7.49 16.27 11.05
C LYS A 188 9.01 16.03 11.15
N GLY A 189 9.40 14.76 11.20
CA GLY A 189 10.75 14.23 11.13
C GLY A 189 11.55 14.25 12.44
N LEU A 190 10.92 14.48 13.59
CA LEU A 190 11.55 14.17 14.88
C LEU A 190 10.58 14.02 16.06
N ASN A 191 9.68 14.99 16.33
CA ASN A 191 8.84 14.95 17.55
C ASN A 191 7.61 15.89 17.57
N ASP A 192 7.32 16.59 16.48
CA ASP A 192 6.19 17.52 16.37
C ASP A 192 5.06 16.83 15.61
N THR A 193 4.14 16.20 16.32
CA THR A 193 3.10 15.37 15.71
C THR A 193 1.97 16.17 15.08
N GLN A 194 1.66 15.91 13.82
CA GLN A 194 0.39 16.22 13.16
C GLN A 194 -0.46 14.95 13.04
N ILE A 195 -1.66 14.96 13.59
CA ILE A 195 -2.67 13.94 13.27
C ILE A 195 -3.26 14.28 11.89
N VAL A 196 -3.42 13.26 11.06
CA VAL A 196 -3.97 13.40 9.71
C VAL A 196 -5.05 12.34 9.46
N THR A 197 -5.88 12.57 8.45
CA THR A 197 -6.79 11.56 7.89
C THR A 197 -6.37 11.21 6.48
N ILE A 198 -6.46 9.93 6.12
CA ILE A 198 -6.12 9.41 4.79
C ILE A 198 -7.43 9.17 4.02
N GLY A 199 -7.67 9.97 2.99
CA GLY A 199 -8.80 9.81 2.07
C GLY A 199 -8.48 8.94 0.86
N THR A 200 -9.38 8.92 -0.12
CA THR A 200 -9.23 8.10 -1.34
C THR A 200 -8.08 8.54 -2.27
N SER A 201 -7.62 9.78 -2.15
CA SER A 201 -6.62 10.37 -3.06
C SER A 201 -5.57 11.23 -2.38
N GLU A 202 -5.84 11.77 -1.19
CA GLU A 202 -4.94 12.68 -0.50
C GLU A 202 -5.04 12.51 1.03
N VAL A 203 -4.05 13.06 1.71
CA VAL A 203 -3.96 13.13 3.18
C VAL A 203 -4.30 14.54 3.62
N GLU A 204 -5.15 14.67 4.64
CA GLU A 204 -5.64 15.94 5.17
C GLU A 204 -5.25 16.11 6.64
N GLU A 205 -4.92 17.32 7.05
CA GLU A 205 -4.65 17.65 8.46
C GLU A 205 -5.92 17.49 9.30
N LEU A 206 -5.80 16.78 10.42
CA LEU A 206 -6.81 16.70 11.46
C LEU A 206 -6.32 17.48 12.68
N GLY A 207 -6.78 18.73 12.80
CA GLY A 207 -6.40 19.59 13.92
C GLY A 207 -5.05 20.28 13.79
N SER A 208 -4.55 20.77 14.92
CA SER A 208 -3.24 21.44 15.01
C SER A 208 -2.11 20.47 15.33
N ILE A 209 -0.89 20.85 14.97
CA ILE A 209 0.35 20.17 15.37
C ILE A 209 0.50 20.17 16.91
N HIS A 210 0.86 19.02 17.45
CA HIS A 210 1.20 18.76 18.84
C HIS A 210 2.71 18.79 19.03
N ILE A 211 3.20 19.87 19.63
CA ILE A 211 4.64 20.16 19.72
C ILE A 211 5.31 19.28 20.79
N GLY A 212 6.36 18.55 20.39
CA GLY A 212 7.20 17.73 21.27
C GLY A 212 6.52 16.52 21.91
N LEU A 213 5.41 16.04 21.36
CA LEU A 213 4.73 14.85 21.87
C LEU A 213 5.34 13.55 21.35
N ASP A 214 5.94 13.58 20.16
CA ASP A 214 6.59 12.42 19.56
C ASP A 214 5.69 11.19 19.52
N ILE A 215 4.50 11.32 18.93
CA ILE A 215 3.59 10.18 18.77
C ILE A 215 4.14 9.30 17.66
N GLU A 216 4.28 8.01 17.96
CA GLU A 216 4.81 6.98 17.05
C GLU A 216 3.75 5.93 16.74
N GLY A 217 2.95 5.52 17.74
CA GLY A 217 1.88 4.54 17.55
C GLY A 217 0.49 5.19 17.51
N LEU A 218 -0.41 4.65 16.67
CA LEU A 218 -1.82 5.03 16.63
C LEU A 218 -2.67 3.87 16.11
N ASP A 219 -3.80 3.58 16.77
CA ASP A 219 -4.80 2.65 16.23
C ASP A 219 -6.23 2.99 16.71
N VAL A 220 -7.23 2.36 16.09
CA VAL A 220 -8.66 2.64 16.29
C VAL A 220 -9.40 1.37 16.72
N ALA A 221 -10.06 1.41 17.88
CA ALA A 221 -10.90 0.31 18.36
C ALA A 221 -12.19 0.16 17.52
N THR A 222 -12.88 -0.97 17.64
CA THR A 222 -14.09 -1.25 16.84
C THR A 222 -15.26 -0.29 17.12
N ASP A 223 -15.25 0.42 18.25
CA ASP A 223 -16.22 1.47 18.60
C ASP A 223 -15.82 2.86 18.09
N GLY A 224 -14.71 2.98 17.36
CA GLY A 224 -14.18 4.23 16.82
C GLY A 224 -13.32 5.02 17.82
N PHE A 225 -12.95 4.44 18.96
CA PHE A 225 -12.00 5.04 19.90
C PHE A 225 -10.58 5.05 19.33
N VAL A 226 -10.00 6.25 19.16
CA VAL A 226 -8.64 6.41 18.62
C VAL A 226 -7.65 6.56 19.78
N CYS A 227 -6.62 5.73 19.79
CA CYS A 227 -5.58 5.72 20.80
C CYS A 227 -4.22 5.93 20.14
N ALA A 228 -3.27 6.51 20.87
CA ALA A 228 -1.92 6.80 20.40
C ALA A 228 -0.86 6.59 21.51
N SER A 229 0.39 6.35 21.13
CA SER A 229 1.52 6.18 22.04
C SER A 229 2.75 6.99 21.62
N SER A 230 3.57 7.42 22.58
CA SER A 230 4.79 8.20 22.29
C SER A 230 6.10 7.40 22.21
N GLY A 231 6.97 7.90 21.34
CA GLY A 231 8.37 7.56 21.09
C GLY A 231 9.34 8.00 22.19
N ASP A 232 10.62 8.12 21.86
CA ASP A 232 11.70 8.49 22.78
C ASP A 232 12.26 9.92 22.64
N ASP A 233 11.86 10.67 21.60
CA ASP A 233 12.24 12.05 21.32
C ASP A 233 11.30 13.08 22.00
N THR A 234 10.59 12.63 23.04
CA THR A 234 9.76 13.43 23.95
C THR A 234 10.28 13.45 25.39
N ASN A 235 9.71 14.32 26.24
CA ASN A 235 9.96 14.29 27.68
C ASN A 235 9.12 13.25 28.43
N GLN A 236 8.23 12.53 27.73
CA GLN A 236 7.29 11.55 28.25
C GLN A 236 7.25 10.29 27.37
N PRO A 237 8.35 9.52 27.31
CA PRO A 237 8.42 8.34 26.45
C PRO A 237 7.50 7.23 26.94
N GLY A 238 6.80 6.55 26.02
CA GLY A 238 5.87 5.48 26.36
C GLY A 238 4.62 5.97 27.08
N ARG A 239 4.13 7.17 26.76
CA ARG A 239 2.87 7.71 27.30
C ARG A 239 1.73 7.33 26.36
N LEU A 240 0.57 6.99 26.93
CA LEU A 240 -0.65 6.68 26.20
C LEU A 240 -1.52 7.93 26.08
N TYR A 241 -2.16 8.10 24.91
CA TYR A 241 -3.07 9.20 24.61
C TYR A 241 -4.38 8.70 23.99
N GLU A 242 -5.47 9.40 24.29
CA GLU A 242 -6.71 9.38 23.52
C GLU A 242 -6.63 10.49 22.47
N VAL A 243 -7.05 10.19 21.23
CA VAL A 243 -7.12 11.18 20.14
C VAL A 243 -8.59 11.44 19.83
N ASP A 244 -9.00 12.71 19.79
CA ASP A 244 -10.34 13.09 19.38
C ASP A 244 -10.47 12.92 17.84
N PRO A 245 -11.36 12.05 17.36
CA PRO A 245 -11.44 11.69 15.94
C PRO A 245 -11.98 12.82 15.03
N ASP A 246 -12.57 13.87 15.61
CA ASP A 246 -13.15 14.99 14.87
C ASP A 246 -12.19 16.19 14.79
N THR A 247 -11.34 16.33 15.81
CA THR A 247 -10.49 17.53 16.00
C THR A 247 -9.00 17.24 15.97
N GLY A 248 -8.60 15.98 16.16
CA GLY A 248 -7.20 15.59 16.29
C GLY A 248 -6.54 16.02 17.60
N ASP A 249 -7.30 16.59 18.55
CA ASP A 249 -6.80 16.92 19.88
C ASP A 249 -6.41 15.65 20.65
N VAL A 250 -5.35 15.73 21.47
CA VAL A 250 -4.80 14.57 22.19
C VAL A 250 -4.89 14.76 23.71
N TYR A 251 -5.29 13.70 24.41
CA TYR A 251 -5.52 13.71 25.85
C TYR A 251 -4.70 12.60 26.49
N SER A 252 -3.89 12.94 27.48
CA SER A 252 -3.07 11.92 28.14
C SER A 252 -3.92 10.94 28.98
N MET A 253 -3.62 9.66 28.85
CA MET A 253 -4.21 8.57 29.63
C MET A 253 -3.28 8.03 30.74
N GLY A 254 -1.97 8.26 30.63
CA GLY A 254 -0.99 7.83 31.63
C GLY A 254 0.26 7.21 31.01
N ASP A 255 1.25 6.92 31.85
CA ASP A 255 2.50 6.29 31.43
C ASP A 255 2.31 4.77 31.31
N ILE A 256 2.77 4.18 30.21
CA ILE A 256 2.68 2.73 29.99
C ILE A 256 3.80 2.07 30.79
N CYS A 257 3.42 1.29 31.80
CA CYS A 257 4.38 0.53 32.61
C CYS A 257 4.01 -0.94 32.70
N PHE A 258 5.01 -1.80 32.90
CA PHE A 258 4.81 -3.24 33.03
C PHE A 258 5.92 -3.91 33.84
N ASP A 259 5.60 -5.06 34.42
CA ASP A 259 6.58 -5.87 35.13
C ASP A 259 7.38 -6.75 34.15
N PHE A 260 8.69 -6.54 34.11
CA PHE A 260 9.61 -7.41 33.38
C PHE A 260 10.03 -8.60 34.27
N PRO A 261 9.72 -9.86 33.89
CA PRO A 261 10.05 -11.02 34.70
C PRO A 261 11.57 -11.17 34.80
N GLY A 262 12.10 -11.06 36.02
CA GLY A 262 13.54 -11.18 36.28
C GLY A 262 14.12 -12.45 35.64
N THR A 263 15.14 -12.29 34.80
CA THR A 263 15.76 -13.40 34.07
C THR A 263 16.49 -14.31 35.05
N THR A 264 15.86 -15.39 35.52
CA THR A 264 16.56 -16.43 36.27
C THR A 264 17.49 -17.19 35.33
N GLY A 265 18.73 -16.74 35.16
CA GLY A 265 19.75 -17.47 34.39
C GLY A 265 20.78 -16.64 33.63
N ILE A 266 20.58 -15.33 33.48
CA ILE A 266 21.66 -14.44 33.04
C ILE A 266 22.46 -14.07 34.30
N ASP A 267 23.74 -14.44 34.32
CA ASP A 267 24.69 -14.18 35.42
C ASP A 267 25.05 -12.69 35.47
N LEU A 268 24.04 -11.82 35.63
CA LEU A 268 24.19 -10.46 36.06
C LEU A 268 24.36 -10.53 37.58
N ALA A 269 25.59 -10.35 38.05
CA ALA A 269 26.03 -10.56 39.43
C ALA A 269 25.35 -9.67 40.51
N SER A 270 24.17 -9.08 40.24
CA SER A 270 23.48 -8.11 41.10
C SER A 270 22.10 -8.53 41.62
N GLY A 271 21.51 -9.66 41.20
CA GLY A 271 20.27 -10.16 41.82
C GLY A 271 19.07 -9.20 41.72
N LEU A 272 18.80 -8.68 40.51
CA LEU A 272 17.61 -7.86 40.26
C LEU A 272 16.33 -8.71 40.41
N GLU A 273 15.45 -8.26 41.31
CA GLU A 273 14.05 -8.70 41.39
C GLU A 273 13.30 -8.29 40.10
N ALA A 274 12.03 -8.71 39.94
CA ALA A 274 11.20 -8.22 38.84
C ALA A 274 11.29 -6.69 38.77
N ALA A 275 11.58 -6.16 37.58
CA ALA A 275 11.76 -4.73 37.38
C ALA A 275 10.48 -4.16 36.80
N HIS A 276 9.93 -3.17 37.47
CA HIS A 276 8.85 -2.35 36.94
C HIS A 276 9.46 -1.38 35.92
N VAL A 277 9.08 -1.52 34.66
CA VAL A 277 9.60 -0.75 33.54
C VAL A 277 8.55 0.31 33.19
N CYS A 278 9.00 1.56 33.19
CA CYS A 278 8.30 2.75 32.70
C CYS A 278 9.31 3.53 31.82
N ASP A 279 8.86 4.59 31.17
CA ASP A 279 9.71 5.47 30.36
C ASP A 279 10.39 4.76 29.17
N LYS A 280 9.72 3.74 28.62
CA LYS A 280 10.16 3.04 27.41
C LYS A 280 9.24 3.44 26.29
N GLU A 281 9.84 3.85 25.18
CA GLU A 281 9.14 4.06 23.93
C GLU A 281 8.20 2.88 23.62
N VAL A 282 6.99 3.24 23.21
CA VAL A 282 6.03 2.31 22.65
C VAL A 282 5.78 2.79 21.23
N SER A 283 6.61 2.28 20.32
CA SER A 283 6.65 2.69 18.91
C SER A 283 5.38 2.35 18.15
N SER A 284 4.63 1.35 18.63
CA SER A 284 3.46 0.85 17.91
C SER A 284 2.41 0.29 18.85
N ILE A 285 1.15 0.46 18.48
CA ILE A 285 -0.01 -0.09 19.19
C ILE A 285 -1.03 -0.62 18.19
N SER A 286 -1.79 -1.65 18.58
CA SER A 286 -2.93 -2.11 17.79
C SER A 286 -4.01 -2.80 18.63
N PHE A 287 -5.27 -2.56 18.29
CA PHE A 287 -6.46 -3.16 18.89
C PHE A 287 -6.73 -4.55 18.32
N ASN A 288 -6.98 -5.52 19.20
CA ASN A 288 -7.50 -6.80 18.76
C ASN A 288 -8.96 -6.62 18.31
N PRO A 289 -9.32 -6.90 17.05
CA PRO A 289 -10.64 -6.58 16.52
C PRO A 289 -11.77 -7.47 17.05
N ILE A 290 -11.46 -8.47 17.87
CA ILE A 290 -12.45 -9.38 18.44
C ILE A 290 -12.88 -8.96 19.85
N ASP A 291 -11.99 -8.35 20.63
CA ASP A 291 -12.24 -8.02 22.03
C ASP A 291 -11.81 -6.61 22.47
N ASP A 292 -11.32 -5.78 21.53
CA ASP A 292 -10.79 -4.43 21.74
C ASP A 292 -9.69 -4.36 22.81
N SER A 293 -8.98 -5.46 23.09
CA SER A 293 -7.76 -5.38 23.89
C SER A 293 -6.69 -4.59 23.12
N LEU A 294 -6.05 -3.62 23.77
CA LEU A 294 -4.96 -2.84 23.17
C LEU A 294 -3.63 -3.54 23.40
N TRP A 295 -2.85 -3.69 22.34
CA TRP A 295 -1.52 -4.27 22.38
C TRP A 295 -0.51 -3.22 21.94
N GLY A 296 0.71 -3.29 22.46
CA GLY A 296 1.80 -2.38 22.12
C GLY A 296 3.12 -3.10 21.92
N TRP A 297 4.05 -2.50 21.19
CA TRP A 297 5.44 -2.92 21.19
C TRP A 297 6.30 -1.92 21.97
N ALA A 298 6.76 -2.34 23.15
CA ALA A 298 7.72 -1.55 23.92
C ALA A 298 9.12 -1.81 23.38
N GLU A 299 9.80 -0.76 22.92
CA GLU A 299 11.09 -0.87 22.26
C GLU A 299 12.10 -1.60 23.17
N GLU A 300 12.90 -2.50 22.59
CA GLU A 300 13.88 -3.35 23.27
C GLU A 300 13.33 -4.38 24.28
N CYS A 301 12.09 -4.21 24.73
CA CYS A 301 11.43 -5.04 25.72
C CYS A 301 10.61 -6.16 25.06
N GLY A 302 9.75 -5.80 24.11
CA GLY A 302 8.90 -6.71 23.36
C GLY A 302 7.41 -6.35 23.41
N LEU A 303 6.58 -7.32 23.08
CA LEU A 303 5.13 -7.15 22.95
C LEU A 303 4.45 -7.10 24.32
N ILE A 304 3.64 -6.08 24.52
CA ILE A 304 2.84 -5.82 25.72
C ILE A 304 1.34 -5.78 25.39
N GLU A 305 0.52 -6.11 26.38
CA GLU A 305 -0.92 -5.83 26.40
C GLU A 305 -1.09 -4.62 27.32
N ILE A 306 -1.71 -3.55 26.81
CA ILE A 306 -1.85 -2.26 27.48
C ILE A 306 -3.19 -2.21 28.20
N ASP A 307 -3.17 -1.88 29.49
CA ASP A 307 -4.40 -1.66 30.27
C ASP A 307 -4.89 -0.22 30.04
N LEU A 308 -5.97 -0.06 29.29
CA LEU A 308 -6.52 1.26 28.96
C LEU A 308 -7.05 2.03 30.18
N ASP A 309 -7.50 1.32 31.23
CA ASP A 309 -8.03 1.95 32.43
C ASP A 309 -6.90 2.33 33.41
N ASP A 310 -5.75 1.65 33.31
CA ASP A 310 -4.59 1.82 34.19
C ASP A 310 -3.26 1.48 33.47
N PRO A 311 -2.77 2.36 32.56
CA PRO A 311 -1.60 2.06 31.73
C PRO A 311 -0.33 1.68 32.52
N GLU A 312 -0.22 2.13 33.77
CA GLU A 312 0.87 1.77 34.70
C GLU A 312 0.88 0.28 35.07
N ASN A 313 -0.22 -0.45 34.84
CA ASN A 313 -0.39 -1.87 35.15
C ASN A 313 -0.49 -2.77 33.90
N SER A 314 0.06 -2.32 32.78
CA SER A 314 0.17 -3.09 31.55
C SER A 314 1.02 -4.36 31.72
N ARG A 315 0.93 -5.29 30.75
CA ARG A 315 1.50 -6.65 30.88
C ARG A 315 2.40 -7.02 29.72
N LEU A 316 3.62 -7.47 30.03
CA LEU A 316 4.49 -8.12 29.04
C LEU A 316 3.91 -9.46 28.58
N VAL A 317 3.65 -9.60 27.28
CA VAL A 317 3.12 -10.82 26.65
C VAL A 317 4.24 -11.66 26.06
N PHE A 318 5.15 -11.03 25.32
CA PHE A 318 6.26 -11.70 24.66
C PHE A 318 7.53 -10.86 24.79
N ALA A 319 8.49 -11.37 25.55
CA ALA A 319 9.79 -10.74 25.71
C ALA A 319 10.67 -10.98 24.47
N TYR A 320 11.40 -9.95 24.05
CA TYR A 320 12.30 -10.06 22.90
C TYR A 320 13.43 -11.09 23.18
N PRO A 321 13.61 -12.13 22.34
CA PRO A 321 14.44 -13.29 22.66
C PRO A 321 15.97 -13.07 22.57
N HIS A 322 16.43 -11.96 21.98
CA HIS A 322 17.85 -11.66 21.76
C HIS A 322 18.33 -10.55 22.70
N ASP A 323 18.94 -10.90 23.83
CA ASP A 323 19.52 -9.97 24.85
C ASP A 323 18.59 -8.82 25.32
N GLY A 324 17.36 -8.72 24.81
CA GLY A 324 16.42 -7.60 24.97
C GLY A 324 15.97 -7.41 26.41
N GLY A 325 15.89 -8.50 27.19
CA GLY A 325 15.67 -8.36 28.64
C GLY A 325 16.82 -7.66 29.38
N VAL A 326 18.04 -7.65 28.85
CA VAL A 326 19.13 -6.84 29.41
C VAL A 326 19.02 -5.41 28.88
N THR A 327 18.79 -5.22 27.58
CA THR A 327 18.68 -3.90 26.94
C THR A 327 17.51 -3.08 27.51
N CYS A 328 16.31 -3.66 27.57
CA CYS A 328 15.11 -3.12 28.21
C CYS A 328 15.38 -2.61 29.63
N LEU A 329 16.22 -3.31 30.40
CA LEU A 329 16.55 -2.95 31.79
C LEU A 329 17.78 -2.03 31.92
N THR A 330 18.43 -1.66 30.82
CA THR A 330 19.60 -0.78 30.81
C THR A 330 19.27 0.55 30.13
N LYS A 331 19.67 1.67 30.76
CA LYS A 331 19.53 3.02 30.20
C LYS A 331 20.45 3.33 29.00
N ASN A 332 21.18 2.33 28.49
CA ASN A 332 22.20 2.56 27.48
C ASN A 332 22.11 1.43 26.47
N PRO A 333 21.09 1.48 25.60
CA PRO A 333 20.91 0.44 24.63
C PRO A 333 22.07 0.39 23.66
N ARG A 334 22.34 -0.80 23.16
CA ARG A 334 23.36 -0.99 22.14
C ARG A 334 22.66 -0.83 20.79
N ASP A 335 23.34 -0.18 19.84
CA ASP A 335 23.02 -0.05 18.40
C ASP A 335 22.82 -1.39 17.63
N VAL A 336 22.27 -2.44 18.26
CA VAL A 336 22.22 -3.82 17.75
C VAL A 336 20.88 -4.51 17.99
N THR A 337 19.90 -3.86 18.61
CA THR A 337 18.54 -4.38 18.73
C THR A 337 17.74 -3.97 17.50
N PRO A 338 17.11 -4.92 16.80
CA PRO A 338 16.13 -4.60 15.78
C PRO A 338 14.95 -3.84 16.39
N ILE A 339 14.52 -2.79 15.71
CA ILE A 339 13.44 -1.88 16.12
C ILE A 339 12.15 -2.38 15.46
N VAL A 340 11.05 -2.40 16.20
CA VAL A 340 9.73 -2.58 15.59
C VAL A 340 9.16 -1.19 15.40
N GLU A 341 8.92 -0.84 14.14
CA GLU A 341 8.50 0.52 13.77
C GLU A 341 6.98 0.63 13.94
N ASP A 342 6.21 -0.27 13.33
CA ASP A 342 4.75 -0.35 13.52
C ASP A 342 4.24 -1.80 13.63
N MET A 343 2.97 -1.99 14.03
CA MET A 343 2.29 -3.27 14.09
C MET A 343 0.76 -3.17 13.95
N THR A 344 0.12 -4.24 13.46
CA THR A 344 -1.34 -4.33 13.30
C THR A 344 -1.86 -5.75 13.50
N TRP A 345 -3.08 -5.89 14.02
CA TRP A 345 -3.78 -7.18 14.09
C TRP A 345 -4.31 -7.62 12.73
N ASP A 346 -4.44 -8.94 12.53
CA ASP A 346 -5.27 -9.48 11.45
C ASP A 346 -6.75 -9.37 11.80
N ASN A 347 -7.62 -9.29 10.78
CA ASN A 347 -9.06 -9.09 10.98
C ASN A 347 -9.74 -10.19 11.82
N ASN A 348 -9.06 -11.32 12.04
CA ASN A 348 -9.56 -12.43 12.84
C ASN A 348 -9.08 -12.38 14.30
N GLY A 349 -8.23 -11.42 14.68
CA GLY A 349 -7.64 -11.32 16.02
C GLY A 349 -6.73 -12.50 16.38
N GLU A 350 -6.15 -13.18 15.39
CA GLU A 350 -5.31 -14.37 15.57
C GLU A 350 -3.81 -14.08 15.42
N LYS A 351 -3.46 -13.07 14.62
CA LYS A 351 -2.07 -12.74 14.27
C LYS A 351 -1.82 -11.25 14.36
N ILE A 352 -0.58 -10.90 14.71
CA ILE A 352 -0.05 -9.54 14.64
C ILE A 352 1.00 -9.51 13.55
N TYR A 353 0.85 -8.61 12.59
CA TYR A 353 1.91 -8.27 11.63
C TYR A 353 2.68 -7.07 12.16
N TYR A 354 4.00 -7.06 11.97
CA TYR A 354 4.83 -5.97 12.46
C TYR A 354 6.03 -5.72 11.54
N ALA A 355 6.45 -4.47 11.43
CA ALA A 355 7.61 -4.05 10.65
C ALA A 355 8.85 -4.05 11.54
N LEU A 356 9.86 -4.81 11.13
CA LEU A 356 11.13 -4.93 11.84
C LEU A 356 12.22 -4.21 11.06
N GLY A 357 12.73 -3.10 11.60
CA GLY A 357 13.91 -2.39 11.09
C GLY A 357 15.16 -3.27 11.14
N LYS A 358 15.94 -3.32 10.05
CA LYS A 358 17.18 -4.12 10.03
C LYS A 358 18.31 -3.40 10.77
N VAL A 359 18.93 -4.11 11.69
CA VAL A 359 20.19 -3.66 12.32
C VAL A 359 21.24 -4.79 12.27
N PRO A 360 22.39 -4.62 11.58
CA PRO A 360 22.78 -3.48 10.74
C PRO A 360 22.29 -3.61 9.29
N GLY A 361 21.76 -2.53 8.72
CA GLY A 361 21.52 -2.42 7.28
C GLY A 361 20.26 -1.62 6.95
N PRO A 362 20.09 -1.14 5.72
CA PRO A 362 18.88 -0.42 5.34
C PRO A 362 17.70 -1.36 5.13
N GLY A 363 16.51 -0.85 5.43
CA GLY A 363 15.22 -1.44 5.11
C GLY A 363 14.62 -2.31 6.20
N SER A 364 13.30 -2.50 6.12
CA SER A 364 12.54 -3.30 7.10
C SER A 364 12.22 -4.70 6.59
N GLU A 365 11.70 -5.54 7.47
CA GLU A 365 11.08 -6.83 7.14
C GLU A 365 9.71 -6.87 7.77
N VAL A 366 8.70 -7.40 7.08
CA VAL A 366 7.38 -7.62 7.68
C VAL A 366 7.37 -9.02 8.26
N TRP A 367 7.08 -9.13 9.54
CA TRP A 367 6.99 -10.37 10.29
C TRP A 367 5.56 -10.61 10.77
N VAL A 368 5.26 -11.84 11.17
CA VAL A 368 3.97 -12.20 11.77
C VAL A 368 4.20 -13.00 13.05
N TYR A 369 3.51 -12.60 14.11
CA TYR A 369 3.37 -13.29 15.38
C TYR A 369 1.98 -13.92 15.46
N ASN A 370 1.89 -15.21 15.79
CA ASN A 370 0.61 -15.89 16.01
C ASN A 370 0.31 -15.97 17.51
N ALA A 371 -0.75 -15.31 17.98
CA ALA A 371 -1.04 -15.18 19.41
C ALA A 371 -1.27 -16.53 20.10
N SER A 372 -1.92 -17.47 19.41
CA SER A 372 -2.26 -18.79 19.99
C SER A 372 -1.06 -19.73 20.13
N THR A 373 -0.11 -19.68 19.18
CA THR A 373 1.05 -20.59 19.12
C THR A 373 2.35 -19.93 19.53
N GLN A 374 2.36 -18.61 19.64
CA GLN A 374 3.54 -17.77 19.84
C GLN A 374 4.62 -17.96 18.75
N ALA A 375 4.22 -18.47 17.59
CA ALA A 375 5.11 -18.66 16.46
C ALA A 375 5.37 -17.34 15.74
N VAL A 376 6.63 -17.12 15.36
CA VAL A 376 7.10 -15.93 14.64
C VAL A 376 7.71 -16.35 13.31
N ARG A 377 7.36 -15.67 12.21
CA ARG A 377 7.99 -15.87 10.89
C ARG A 377 7.99 -14.60 10.04
N MET A 378 8.96 -14.49 9.14
CA MET A 378 8.99 -13.44 8.13
C MET A 378 7.90 -13.68 7.06
N VAL A 379 7.26 -12.60 6.62
CA VAL A 379 6.27 -12.53 5.54
C VAL A 379 6.88 -11.92 4.29
N ALA A 380 7.54 -10.76 4.41
CA ALA A 380 8.08 -10.02 3.29
C ALA A 380 9.37 -9.26 3.67
N ASN A 381 10.18 -8.92 2.66
CA ASN A 381 11.38 -8.11 2.82
C ASN A 381 11.17 -6.76 2.16
N MET A 382 11.34 -5.67 2.92
CA MET A 382 11.24 -4.32 2.42
C MET A 382 12.63 -3.81 2.01
N GLY A 383 12.70 -3.18 0.83
CA GLY A 383 13.91 -2.50 0.37
C GLY A 383 14.16 -1.13 1.02
N GLY A 384 13.19 -0.62 1.79
CA GLY A 384 13.20 0.67 2.50
C GLY A 384 12.64 0.52 3.92
N ASN A 385 12.82 1.55 4.74
CA ASN A 385 12.36 1.56 6.13
C ASN A 385 10.85 1.75 6.13
N VAL A 386 10.11 0.77 6.62
CA VAL A 386 8.67 0.90 6.87
C VAL A 386 8.51 1.54 8.22
N GLU A 387 7.77 2.63 8.25
CA GLU A 387 7.36 3.31 9.48
C GLU A 387 5.97 2.80 9.80
N ALA A 388 4.92 3.32 9.15
CA ALA A 388 3.57 2.78 9.39
C ALA A 388 3.18 1.50 8.63
N LEU A 389 2.32 0.69 9.26
CA LEU A 389 1.63 -0.45 8.66
C LEU A 389 0.25 -0.71 9.27
N GLU A 390 -0.75 -1.02 8.44
CA GLU A 390 -2.11 -1.27 8.95
C GLU A 390 -2.85 -2.34 8.15
N MET A 391 -3.64 -3.19 8.82
CA MET A 391 -4.45 -4.20 8.16
C MET A 391 -5.64 -3.53 7.48
N LEU A 392 -5.85 -3.84 6.21
CA LEU A 392 -7.03 -3.31 5.54
C LEU A 392 -8.27 -4.08 6.02
N PRO A 393 -9.28 -3.41 6.59
CA PRO A 393 -10.48 -4.07 7.13
C PRO A 393 -11.20 -4.97 6.11
N GLU A 394 -11.11 -4.60 4.84
CA GLU A 394 -11.74 -5.30 3.71
C GLU A 394 -11.03 -6.59 3.30
N PHE A 395 -9.77 -6.78 3.71
CA PHE A 395 -8.88 -7.80 3.16
C PHE A 395 -8.11 -8.52 4.27
N ASP A 396 -8.35 -9.82 4.43
CA ASP A 396 -7.59 -10.67 5.39
C ASP A 396 -6.12 -10.89 4.99
N ASP A 397 -5.72 -10.38 3.82
CA ASP A 397 -4.47 -10.69 3.16
C ASP A 397 -3.74 -9.48 2.60
N LYS A 398 -4.12 -8.25 2.99
CA LYS A 398 -3.45 -7.01 2.58
C LYS A 398 -3.19 -6.05 3.73
N LEU A 399 -1.98 -5.50 3.73
CA LEU A 399 -1.58 -4.42 4.63
C LEU A 399 -1.36 -3.14 3.83
N LEU A 400 -1.85 -2.01 4.34
CA LEU A 400 -1.37 -0.69 3.95
C LEU A 400 -0.01 -0.44 4.60
N VAL A 401 0.90 0.20 3.89
CA VAL A 401 2.29 0.39 4.33
C VAL A 401 2.77 1.78 3.91
N ASN A 402 3.41 2.50 4.83
CA ASN A 402 4.21 3.68 4.51
C ASN A 402 5.71 3.34 4.58
N GLN A 403 6.53 4.09 3.85
CA GLN A 403 7.99 4.02 3.98
C GLN A 403 8.50 5.41 4.28
N HIS A 404 9.53 5.49 5.12
CA HIS A 404 10.20 6.75 5.45
C HIS A 404 10.44 7.63 4.23
N ASN A 405 10.01 8.88 4.34
CA ASN A 405 10.07 9.89 3.28
C ASN A 405 9.41 9.49 1.94
N SER A 406 8.50 8.53 1.91
CA SER A 406 7.81 8.09 0.69
C SER A 406 6.66 9.05 0.32
N PRO A 407 6.55 9.49 -0.94
CA PRO A 407 5.44 10.35 -1.38
C PRO A 407 4.12 9.59 -1.60
N THR A 408 4.11 8.27 -1.45
CA THR A 408 2.96 7.40 -1.70
C THR A 408 2.88 6.27 -0.69
N LEU A 409 1.66 5.88 -0.34
CA LEU A 409 1.40 4.64 0.39
C LEU A 409 1.60 3.42 -0.53
N MET A 410 1.81 2.25 0.06
CA MET A 410 1.91 0.97 -0.63
C MET A 410 0.92 -0.03 -0.03
N VAL A 411 0.62 -1.07 -0.80
CA VAL A 411 -0.17 -2.21 -0.34
C VAL A 411 0.67 -3.48 -0.46
N LEU A 412 0.86 -4.17 0.65
CA LEU A 412 1.49 -5.48 0.73
C LEU A 412 0.44 -6.58 0.60
N TYR A 413 0.58 -7.45 -0.38
CA TYR A 413 -0.18 -8.70 -0.47
C TYR A 413 0.53 -9.83 0.29
N ILE A 414 -0.01 -10.19 1.45
CA ILE A 414 0.60 -11.11 2.44
C ILE A 414 0.93 -12.49 1.85
N PRO A 415 0.08 -13.14 1.03
CA PRO A 415 0.34 -14.50 0.55
C PRO A 415 1.58 -14.61 -0.33
N THR A 416 1.88 -13.56 -1.09
CA THR A 416 3.03 -13.53 -2.03
C THR A 416 4.19 -12.70 -1.51
N GLY A 417 3.95 -11.82 -0.53
CA GLY A 417 4.93 -10.83 -0.05
C GLY A 417 5.22 -9.74 -1.08
N THR A 418 4.28 -9.46 -2.00
CA THR A 418 4.48 -8.47 -3.09
C THR A 418 3.83 -7.13 -2.77
N PHE A 419 4.42 -6.05 -3.27
CA PHE A 419 3.97 -4.68 -3.05
C PHE A 419 3.38 -4.07 -4.31
N THR A 420 2.36 -3.23 -4.13
CA THR A 420 1.79 -2.36 -5.16
C THR A 420 1.69 -0.94 -4.61
N SER A 421 1.82 0.07 -5.46
CA SER A 421 1.63 1.46 -5.03
C SER A 421 0.14 1.74 -4.82
N SER A 422 -0.20 2.41 -3.72
CA SER A 422 -1.51 3.02 -3.53
C SER A 422 -1.64 4.26 -4.42
N PRO A 423 -2.84 4.60 -4.92
CA PRO A 423 -3.08 5.87 -5.61
C PRO A 423 -3.02 7.08 -4.67
N VAL A 424 -3.06 6.87 -3.35
CA VAL A 424 -3.03 7.95 -2.36
C VAL A 424 -1.63 8.58 -2.31
N THR A 425 -1.57 9.88 -2.56
CA THR A 425 -0.34 10.67 -2.36
C THR A 425 -0.36 11.28 -0.97
N VAL A 426 0.72 11.10 -0.22
CA VAL A 426 0.83 11.66 1.15
C VAL A 426 1.31 13.12 1.16
N GLY A 427 1.79 13.62 0.03
CA GLY A 427 2.12 15.04 -0.13
C GLY A 427 3.29 15.47 0.75
N GLU A 428 3.04 16.42 1.66
CA GLU A 428 4.02 16.90 2.64
C GLU A 428 4.11 16.02 3.90
N PHE A 429 3.17 15.09 4.09
CA PHE A 429 3.14 14.12 5.19
C PHE A 429 3.88 12.84 4.80
N ASN A 430 5.15 12.98 4.39
CA ASN A 430 5.91 11.86 3.81
C ASN A 430 6.66 11.00 4.84
N ASP A 431 6.61 11.35 6.12
CA ASP A 431 6.97 10.52 7.29
C ASP A 431 5.68 10.15 8.00
N ILE A 432 5.08 9.01 7.67
CA ILE A 432 3.90 8.55 8.41
C ILE A 432 4.36 7.45 9.37
N GLU A 433 4.25 7.73 10.66
CA GLU A 433 4.74 6.84 11.73
C GLU A 433 3.75 5.73 12.07
N ALA A 434 2.47 6.06 12.16
CA ALA A 434 1.40 5.09 12.36
C ALA A 434 0.18 5.36 11.48
N ILE A 435 -0.57 4.29 11.22
CA ILE A 435 -1.86 4.30 10.52
C ILE A 435 -2.83 3.43 11.32
N GLY A 436 -4.03 3.95 11.59
CA GLY A 436 -5.07 3.20 12.29
C GLY A 436 -6.41 3.25 11.57
N THR A 437 -7.14 2.14 11.61
CA THR A 437 -8.49 2.00 11.06
C THR A 437 -9.26 0.94 11.84
N CYS A 438 -10.58 1.09 11.96
CA CYS A 438 -11.40 0.09 12.67
C CYS A 438 -12.24 -0.80 11.76
N LEU A 439 -12.55 -2.00 12.25
CA LEU A 439 -13.52 -2.92 11.66
C LEU A 439 -14.93 -2.55 12.13
N GLY A 440 -15.62 -1.70 11.37
CA GLY A 440 -17.00 -1.31 11.68
C GLY A 440 -18.04 -2.34 11.18
N ASP A 441 -19.11 -2.56 11.95
CA ASP A 441 -20.25 -3.43 11.60
C ASP A 441 -20.96 -3.04 10.27
N ASP A 442 -20.79 -1.79 9.83
CA ASP A 442 -21.36 -1.20 8.62
C ASP A 442 -20.29 -0.50 7.73
N ALA A 443 -19.00 -0.82 7.92
CA ALA A 443 -17.91 -0.10 7.24
C ALA A 443 -18.08 -0.14 5.70
N VAL A 444 -18.33 1.03 5.12
CA VAL A 444 -18.26 1.27 3.67
C VAL A 444 -16.84 1.76 3.43
N PRO A 445 -16.04 1.08 2.59
CA PRO A 445 -14.59 1.24 2.54
C PRO A 445 -14.13 2.71 2.41
N PRO A 446 -13.27 3.24 3.32
CA PRO A 446 -12.59 4.54 3.15
C PRO A 446 -11.71 4.56 1.90
N MET A 447 -11.07 3.43 1.61
CA MET A 447 -10.12 3.30 0.51
C MET A 447 -10.64 2.31 -0.52
N CYS A 448 -11.58 2.80 -1.32
CA CYS A 448 -11.68 2.32 -2.67
C CYS A 448 -10.41 2.70 -3.42
N ILE A 449 -9.48 1.75 -3.54
CA ILE A 449 -8.43 1.78 -4.56
C ILE A 449 -9.13 1.64 -5.92
N MET A 450 -9.77 2.72 -6.35
CA MET A 450 -10.23 2.95 -7.71
C MET A 450 -8.98 3.23 -8.54
N GLY A 451 -8.19 2.18 -8.78
CA GLY A 451 -7.19 2.22 -9.83
C GLY A 451 -7.91 2.48 -11.14
N GLU A 452 -7.56 3.58 -11.81
CA GLU A 452 -8.06 3.99 -13.13
C GLU A 452 -8.31 2.79 -14.07
N GLY A 453 -9.56 2.31 -14.13
CA GLY A 453 -9.95 1.09 -14.85
C GLY A 453 -9.17 -0.15 -14.41
N GLY A 454 -9.78 -0.99 -13.55
CA GLY A 454 -9.12 -2.11 -12.87
C GLY A 454 -8.18 -2.93 -13.77
N GLU A 455 -7.04 -3.36 -13.24
CA GLU A 455 -6.11 -4.19 -13.99
C GLU A 455 -6.78 -5.49 -14.45
N TRP A 456 -6.27 -6.07 -15.54
CA TRP A 456 -6.72 -7.39 -15.97
C TRP A 456 -6.21 -8.45 -14.99
N MET A 457 -7.12 -9.23 -14.43
CA MET A 457 -6.83 -10.48 -13.74
C MET A 457 -6.67 -11.58 -14.78
N TYR A 458 -5.64 -12.43 -14.67
CA TYR A 458 -5.38 -13.52 -15.61
C TYR A 458 -5.28 -14.86 -14.87
N THR A 459 -5.80 -15.91 -15.50
CA THR A 459 -5.46 -17.30 -15.16
C THR A 459 -5.00 -18.02 -16.43
N THR A 460 -4.04 -18.93 -16.27
CA THR A 460 -3.41 -19.67 -17.36
C THR A 460 -3.86 -21.11 -17.31
N ASP A 461 -4.26 -21.65 -18.46
CA ASP A 461 -4.60 -23.06 -18.56
C ASP A 461 -3.39 -23.93 -18.91
N SER A 462 -3.51 -25.24 -18.69
CA SER A 462 -2.55 -26.17 -19.25
C SER A 462 -2.66 -26.19 -20.78
N ILE A 463 -1.53 -26.00 -21.45
CA ILE A 463 -1.43 -26.03 -22.93
C ILE A 463 -1.52 -27.45 -23.53
N ASN A 464 -1.72 -28.47 -22.68
CA ASN A 464 -1.57 -29.85 -23.06
C ASN A 464 -2.65 -30.78 -22.50
N ASP A 465 -3.81 -30.27 -22.11
CA ASP A 465 -4.87 -31.09 -21.51
C ASP A 465 -6.19 -31.08 -22.26
N SER A 466 -6.39 -30.23 -23.26
CA SER A 466 -7.55 -30.40 -24.11
C SER A 466 -7.54 -31.77 -24.80
N THR A 467 -8.71 -32.35 -24.96
CA THR A 467 -8.89 -33.65 -25.60
C THR A 467 -9.66 -33.48 -26.89
N GLY A 468 -9.28 -34.15 -27.98
CA GLY A 468 -10.08 -34.10 -29.20
C GLY A 468 -9.26 -34.17 -30.47
N THR A 469 -9.90 -33.90 -31.62
CA THR A 469 -9.16 -33.82 -32.89
C THR A 469 -8.44 -32.49 -33.01
N SER A 470 -7.24 -32.51 -33.60
CA SER A 470 -6.55 -31.27 -33.96
C SER A 470 -6.84 -30.83 -35.41
N PRO A 471 -6.79 -29.52 -35.70
CA PRO A 471 -6.91 -29.00 -37.06
C PRO A 471 -5.92 -29.60 -38.05
N GLU A 472 -4.71 -29.90 -37.58
CA GLU A 472 -3.58 -30.27 -38.43
C GLU A 472 -3.56 -31.77 -38.75
N SER A 473 -3.92 -32.61 -37.78
CA SER A 473 -3.73 -34.07 -37.88
C SER A 473 -5.03 -34.84 -38.10
N ARG A 474 -6.19 -34.25 -37.73
CA ARG A 474 -7.49 -34.93 -37.62
C ARG A 474 -7.45 -36.23 -36.79
N ARG A 475 -6.41 -36.42 -35.97
CA ARG A 475 -6.29 -37.53 -35.02
C ARG A 475 -6.70 -37.03 -33.64
N VAL A 476 -7.29 -37.90 -32.86
CA VAL A 476 -7.54 -37.63 -31.44
C VAL A 476 -6.20 -37.54 -30.74
N LYS A 477 -5.97 -36.46 -30.01
CA LYS A 477 -4.76 -36.23 -29.21
C LYS A 477 -5.13 -35.48 -27.93
N VAL A 478 -4.19 -35.50 -26.99
CA VAL A 478 -4.18 -34.69 -25.77
C VAL A 478 -3.29 -33.46 -26.05
N GLY A 479 -3.81 -32.29 -25.69
CA GLY A 479 -3.26 -30.97 -26.01
C GLY A 479 -3.44 -30.55 -27.46
N ASN A 480 -3.41 -29.24 -27.70
CA ASN A 480 -3.37 -28.62 -29.02
C ASN A 480 -4.54 -29.10 -29.94
N SER A 481 -5.73 -29.35 -29.35
CA SER A 481 -6.95 -29.74 -30.07
C SER A 481 -7.76 -28.51 -30.52
N TYR A 482 -8.93 -28.69 -31.15
CA TYR A 482 -9.86 -27.58 -31.41
C TYR A 482 -10.43 -26.96 -30.14
N PHE A 483 -10.43 -27.71 -29.04
CA PHE A 483 -11.09 -27.32 -27.79
C PHE A 483 -10.16 -26.63 -26.81
N GLU A 484 -8.87 -26.48 -27.17
CA GLU A 484 -7.84 -25.90 -26.31
C GLU A 484 -8.21 -24.49 -25.83
N ILE A 485 -8.24 -24.31 -24.52
CA ILE A 485 -8.25 -23.03 -23.83
C ILE A 485 -6.82 -22.77 -23.33
N TYR A 486 -6.37 -21.52 -23.40
CA TYR A 486 -5.01 -21.13 -23.01
C TYR A 486 -5.02 -20.18 -21.82
N GLY A 487 -6.07 -19.38 -21.68
CA GLY A 487 -6.18 -18.42 -20.60
C GLY A 487 -7.53 -17.74 -20.57
N LEU A 488 -7.87 -17.25 -19.39
CA LEU A 488 -9.05 -16.45 -19.08
C LEU A 488 -8.56 -15.17 -18.44
N ALA A 489 -9.10 -14.04 -18.88
CA ALA A 489 -8.84 -12.74 -18.28
C ALA A 489 -10.15 -12.05 -17.94
N VAL A 490 -10.19 -11.40 -16.77
CA VAL A 490 -11.33 -10.64 -16.29
C VAL A 490 -10.83 -9.26 -15.87
N LYS A 491 -11.54 -8.21 -16.29
CA LYS A 491 -11.27 -6.82 -15.93
C LYS A 491 -12.57 -6.19 -15.46
N MET A 492 -12.49 -5.36 -14.43
CA MET A 492 -13.61 -4.60 -13.93
C MET A 492 -13.33 -3.10 -14.09
N ASP A 493 -14.17 -2.43 -14.88
CA ASP A 493 -14.17 -0.98 -15.09
C ASP A 493 -15.50 -0.45 -14.55
N ASP A 494 -15.51 0.18 -13.36
CA ASP A 494 -16.74 0.55 -12.65
C ASP A 494 -17.71 -0.65 -12.53
N ASP A 495 -18.98 -0.45 -12.92
CA ASP A 495 -20.01 -1.50 -13.01
C ASP A 495 -19.82 -2.46 -14.20
N THR A 496 -18.78 -2.34 -15.01
CA THR A 496 -18.60 -3.14 -16.22
C THR A 496 -17.58 -4.25 -16.00
N VAL A 497 -18.04 -5.50 -16.04
CA VAL A 497 -17.16 -6.66 -16.10
C VAL A 497 -16.87 -6.95 -17.57
N THR A 498 -15.59 -6.94 -17.93
CA THR A 498 -15.08 -7.35 -19.24
C THR A 498 -14.35 -8.68 -19.11
N VAL A 499 -14.65 -9.63 -19.99
CA VAL A 499 -14.02 -10.94 -20.02
C VAL A 499 -13.36 -11.17 -21.37
N ALA A 500 -12.19 -11.80 -21.35
CA ALA A 500 -11.51 -12.32 -22.52
C ALA A 500 -11.07 -13.78 -22.31
N ILE A 501 -11.19 -14.60 -23.35
CA ILE A 501 -10.79 -16.00 -23.37
C ILE A 501 -9.89 -16.24 -24.57
N ASN A 502 -8.69 -16.76 -24.34
CA ASN A 502 -7.79 -17.17 -25.42
C ASN A 502 -7.94 -18.67 -25.68
N SER A 503 -8.23 -19.05 -26.93
CA SER A 503 -8.62 -20.43 -27.26
C SER A 503 -8.41 -20.79 -28.74
N ARG A 504 -8.54 -22.07 -29.07
CA ARG A 504 -8.72 -22.59 -30.44
C ARG A 504 -10.16 -22.83 -30.85
N LEU A 505 -11.10 -22.73 -29.91
CA LEU A 505 -12.51 -22.91 -30.18
C LEU A 505 -13.12 -21.55 -30.62
N PRO A 506 -13.56 -21.38 -31.87
CA PRO A 506 -14.25 -20.15 -32.26
C PRO A 506 -15.62 -20.04 -31.60
N VAL A 507 -16.13 -18.80 -31.47
CA VAL A 507 -17.56 -18.58 -31.20
C VAL A 507 -18.39 -19.23 -32.30
N GLY A 508 -19.48 -19.88 -31.90
CA GLY A 508 -20.31 -20.73 -32.71
C GLY A 508 -19.88 -22.20 -32.67
N GLY A 509 -18.69 -22.52 -32.15
CA GLY A 509 -18.16 -23.87 -31.98
C GLY A 509 -17.59 -24.50 -33.26
N VAL A 510 -17.31 -25.81 -33.20
CA VAL A 510 -16.85 -26.61 -34.35
C VAL A 510 -17.71 -27.87 -34.58
N PRO A 511 -17.89 -28.31 -35.83
CA PRO A 511 -18.50 -29.60 -36.11
C PRO A 511 -17.61 -30.76 -35.62
N TYR A 512 -18.12 -31.61 -34.75
CA TYR A 512 -17.41 -32.77 -34.22
C TYR A 512 -18.35 -33.98 -34.10
N HIS A 513 -17.98 -35.10 -34.74
CA HIS A 513 -18.77 -36.33 -34.80
C HIS A 513 -20.26 -36.17 -35.19
N GLY A 514 -20.57 -35.19 -36.03
CA GLY A 514 -21.94 -34.94 -36.51
C GLY A 514 -22.80 -34.11 -35.56
N ALA A 515 -22.23 -33.61 -34.46
CA ALA A 515 -22.79 -32.56 -33.63
C ALA A 515 -22.01 -31.25 -33.83
N GLN A 516 -22.63 -30.12 -33.49
CA GLN A 516 -21.94 -28.85 -33.33
C GLN A 516 -21.52 -28.76 -31.87
N ILE A 517 -20.22 -28.67 -31.60
CA ILE A 517 -19.71 -28.56 -30.23
C ILE A 517 -19.24 -27.13 -30.00
N SER A 518 -19.88 -26.47 -29.04
CA SER A 518 -19.67 -25.06 -28.72
C SER A 518 -19.09 -24.91 -27.31
N TRP A 519 -19.09 -23.67 -26.84
CA TRP A 519 -18.74 -23.25 -25.50
C TRP A 519 -19.85 -23.63 -24.52
N GLY A 520 -19.49 -23.94 -23.27
CA GLY A 520 -20.43 -23.84 -22.17
C GLY A 520 -20.78 -22.39 -21.85
N ASP A 521 -21.46 -22.17 -20.73
CA ASP A 521 -21.57 -20.81 -20.17
C ASP A 521 -20.38 -20.53 -19.26
N LEU A 522 -19.93 -19.27 -19.24
CA LEU A 522 -19.02 -18.80 -18.19
C LEU A 522 -19.82 -18.56 -16.93
N VAL A 523 -19.42 -19.14 -15.80
CA VAL A 523 -20.13 -18.98 -14.52
C VAL A 523 -19.20 -18.30 -13.53
N PHE A 524 -19.70 -17.24 -12.89
CA PHE A 524 -19.14 -16.62 -11.70
C PHE A 524 -19.91 -17.15 -10.48
N ASP A 525 -19.20 -17.72 -9.50
CA ASP A 525 -19.76 -18.18 -8.23
C ASP A 525 -19.20 -17.35 -7.08
N PHE A 526 -20.07 -16.53 -6.48
CA PHE A 526 -19.83 -15.74 -5.28
C PHE A 526 -20.41 -16.50 -4.10
N GLU A 527 -19.61 -17.43 -3.56
CA GLU A 527 -19.96 -18.24 -2.38
C GLU A 527 -21.30 -18.99 -2.46
N GLY A 528 -21.63 -19.50 -3.63
CA GLY A 528 -22.86 -20.25 -3.89
C GLY A 528 -23.87 -19.48 -4.72
N LYS A 529 -23.82 -18.14 -4.72
CA LYS A 529 -24.62 -17.30 -5.61
C LYS A 529 -23.97 -17.24 -6.99
N LYS A 530 -24.70 -17.68 -8.01
CA LYS A 530 -24.15 -17.90 -9.35
C LYS A 530 -24.71 -16.93 -10.37
N TYR A 531 -23.82 -16.35 -11.14
CA TYR A 531 -24.11 -15.60 -12.35
C TYR A 531 -23.50 -16.30 -13.56
N GLY A 532 -24.30 -16.57 -14.57
CA GLY A 532 -23.86 -17.26 -15.78
C GLY A 532 -23.99 -16.35 -17.00
N VAL A 533 -22.93 -16.28 -17.80
CA VAL A 533 -22.90 -15.51 -19.04
C VAL A 533 -23.05 -16.46 -20.21
N ARG A 534 -24.19 -16.37 -20.89
CA ARG A 534 -24.39 -17.03 -22.18
C ARG A 534 -23.92 -16.09 -23.28
N PHE A 535 -22.74 -16.35 -23.84
CA PHE A 535 -22.14 -15.54 -24.90
C PHE A 535 -22.14 -16.22 -26.28
N ASP A 536 -22.39 -17.54 -26.34
CA ASP A 536 -22.52 -18.29 -27.59
C ASP A 536 -23.98 -18.72 -27.84
N SER A 537 -24.49 -18.41 -29.02
CA SER A 537 -25.85 -18.80 -29.42
C SER A 537 -25.96 -20.29 -29.73
N SER A 538 -24.86 -20.94 -30.11
CA SER A 538 -24.81 -22.37 -30.43
C SER A 538 -24.84 -23.28 -29.21
N ASN A 539 -24.82 -22.70 -28.01
CA ASN A 539 -24.75 -23.45 -26.76
C ASN A 539 -26.10 -24.08 -26.36
N ASP A 540 -26.01 -25.22 -25.68
CA ASP A 540 -27.12 -26.08 -25.26
C ASP A 540 -27.84 -25.62 -23.97
N SER A 541 -27.55 -24.41 -23.50
CA SER A 541 -28.14 -23.85 -22.27
C SER A 541 -29.57 -23.40 -22.47
N LEU A 542 -30.36 -23.53 -21.40
CA LEU A 542 -31.77 -23.11 -21.38
C LEU A 542 -32.56 -23.67 -22.58
N ASP A 543 -32.26 -24.91 -22.95
CA ASP A 543 -32.83 -25.67 -24.08
C ASP A 543 -32.64 -24.99 -25.46
N GLY A 544 -31.55 -24.23 -25.62
CA GLY A 544 -31.06 -23.69 -26.88
C GLY A 544 -31.72 -22.38 -27.34
N ASN A 545 -32.81 -21.92 -26.72
CA ASN A 545 -33.62 -20.80 -27.22
C ASN A 545 -33.51 -19.50 -26.42
N ALA A 546 -32.67 -19.43 -25.39
CA ALA A 546 -32.47 -18.21 -24.63
C ALA A 546 -31.59 -17.17 -25.36
N ALA A 547 -31.71 -15.91 -24.95
CA ALA A 547 -30.90 -14.82 -25.49
C ALA A 547 -29.47 -14.88 -24.95
N LEU A 548 -28.53 -14.22 -25.63
CA LEU A 548 -27.23 -13.94 -25.05
C LEU A 548 -27.37 -12.96 -23.88
N GLY A 549 -26.48 -13.04 -22.89
CA GLY A 549 -26.47 -12.14 -21.75
C GLY A 549 -26.13 -12.78 -20.42
N LEU A 550 -26.31 -11.99 -19.36
CA LEU A 550 -26.11 -12.39 -17.97
C LEU A 550 -27.40 -13.02 -17.41
N TYR A 551 -27.23 -14.10 -16.65
CA TYR A 551 -28.29 -14.81 -15.98
C TYR A 551 -27.96 -14.99 -14.51
N GLU A 552 -28.94 -14.76 -13.64
CA GLU A 552 -28.90 -15.28 -12.27
C GLU A 552 -29.22 -16.78 -12.33
N VAL A 553 -28.25 -17.63 -11.96
CA VAL A 553 -28.27 -19.07 -12.21
C VAL A 553 -28.78 -19.81 -10.99
N THR A 554 -29.88 -20.53 -11.16
CA THR A 554 -30.45 -21.39 -10.11
C THR A 554 -29.99 -22.83 -10.21
N GLU A 555 -29.71 -23.34 -11.43
CA GLU A 555 -29.20 -24.70 -11.62
C GLU A 555 -28.33 -24.80 -12.88
N LEU A 556 -27.19 -25.47 -12.74
CA LEU A 556 -26.33 -25.88 -13.86
C LEU A 556 -26.65 -27.32 -14.29
N LYS A 557 -26.39 -27.63 -15.56
CA LYS A 557 -26.42 -28.98 -16.13
C LYS A 557 -25.12 -29.30 -16.83
N SER A 558 -24.89 -30.59 -17.01
CA SER A 558 -23.86 -31.12 -17.89
C SER A 558 -24.50 -31.58 -19.20
N VAL A 559 -23.96 -31.10 -20.33
CA VAL A 559 -24.34 -31.58 -21.67
C VAL A 559 -23.27 -32.49 -22.29
N THR A 560 -22.17 -32.76 -21.57
CA THR A 560 -21.02 -33.51 -22.09
C THR A 560 -21.39 -34.87 -22.67
N LYS A 561 -22.27 -35.62 -22.01
CA LYS A 561 -22.74 -36.92 -22.51
C LYS A 561 -23.56 -36.82 -23.80
N ALA A 562 -24.39 -35.79 -23.93
CA ALA A 562 -25.15 -35.54 -25.16
C ALA A 562 -24.20 -35.24 -26.31
N ASN A 563 -23.14 -34.49 -25.99
CA ASN A 563 -22.09 -34.04 -26.90
C ASN A 563 -20.91 -35.00 -27.06
N LYS A 564 -21.03 -36.24 -26.55
CA LYS A 564 -20.04 -37.33 -26.70
C LYS A 564 -18.67 -37.03 -26.08
N GLY A 565 -18.64 -36.19 -25.06
CA GLY A 565 -17.45 -35.84 -24.30
C GLY A 565 -17.28 -36.61 -22.99
N HIS A 566 -16.45 -36.06 -22.10
CA HIS A 566 -16.14 -36.66 -20.80
C HIS A 566 -17.30 -36.50 -19.82
N THR A 567 -17.69 -37.61 -19.18
CA THR A 567 -18.86 -37.58 -18.30
C THR A 567 -18.59 -36.84 -17.00
N ASN A 568 -17.35 -36.83 -16.52
CA ASN A 568 -16.92 -36.15 -15.30
C ASN A 568 -15.41 -35.82 -15.33
N PHE A 569 -14.95 -35.06 -14.34
CA PHE A 569 -13.55 -34.65 -14.19
C PHE A 569 -12.58 -35.83 -14.09
N THR A 570 -12.96 -36.91 -13.42
CA THR A 570 -12.11 -38.12 -13.33
C THR A 570 -11.86 -38.74 -14.70
N THR A 571 -12.90 -38.85 -15.55
CA THR A 571 -12.76 -39.40 -16.91
C THR A 571 -11.88 -38.51 -17.79
N TYR A 572 -12.04 -37.19 -17.70
CA TYR A 572 -11.19 -36.21 -18.37
C TYR A 572 -9.73 -36.32 -17.93
N LYS A 573 -9.49 -36.21 -16.62
CA LYS A 573 -8.15 -36.27 -16.01
C LYS A 573 -7.41 -37.55 -16.40
N ASN A 574 -8.05 -38.71 -16.28
CA ASN A 574 -7.43 -39.98 -16.65
C ASN A 574 -7.09 -40.03 -18.14
N TYR A 575 -7.97 -39.52 -19.01
CA TYR A 575 -7.72 -39.50 -20.46
C TYR A 575 -6.52 -38.63 -20.82
N VAL A 576 -6.43 -37.44 -20.21
CA VAL A 576 -5.32 -36.51 -20.39
C VAL A 576 -4.00 -37.14 -19.93
N GLN A 577 -4.00 -37.72 -18.73
CA GLN A 577 -2.81 -38.35 -18.15
C GLN A 577 -2.36 -39.58 -18.96
N ASP A 578 -3.28 -40.42 -19.42
CA ASP A 578 -2.99 -41.57 -20.28
C ASP A 578 -2.42 -41.14 -21.64
N GLY A 579 -2.80 -39.95 -22.13
CA GLY A 579 -2.23 -39.32 -23.32
C GLY A 579 -0.92 -38.57 -23.08
N GLY A 580 -0.42 -38.51 -21.85
CA GLY A 580 0.81 -37.84 -21.46
C GLY A 580 0.70 -36.33 -21.29
N GLY A 581 -0.51 -35.79 -21.14
CA GLY A 581 -0.76 -34.39 -20.77
C GLY A 581 -0.94 -34.21 -19.25
N GLU A 582 -1.21 -32.98 -18.85
CA GLU A 582 -1.37 -32.54 -17.46
C GLU A 582 -2.70 -31.81 -17.31
N ALA A 583 -3.71 -32.52 -16.80
CA ALA A 583 -5.05 -31.98 -16.61
C ALA A 583 -5.05 -30.87 -15.54
N SER A 584 -5.44 -29.67 -15.95
CA SER A 584 -5.58 -28.49 -15.11
C SER A 584 -6.98 -27.89 -15.26
N LEU A 585 -7.29 -26.90 -14.43
CA LEU A 585 -8.41 -25.98 -14.60
C LEU A 585 -7.93 -24.55 -14.34
N GLY A 586 -6.67 -24.21 -14.61
CA GLY A 586 -6.09 -22.94 -14.19
C GLY A 586 -5.77 -22.88 -12.69
N ASP A 587 -6.37 -21.93 -11.97
CA ASP A 587 -5.95 -21.59 -10.59
C ASP A 587 -6.26 -22.69 -9.56
N LEU A 588 -7.17 -23.62 -9.89
CA LEU A 588 -7.53 -24.73 -9.01
C LEU A 588 -7.15 -26.10 -9.57
N PRO A 589 -6.60 -26.99 -8.73
CA PRO A 589 -6.32 -28.37 -9.13
C PRO A 589 -7.59 -29.21 -9.24
N ILE A 590 -7.58 -30.19 -10.14
CA ILE A 590 -8.64 -31.21 -10.24
C ILE A 590 -8.44 -32.25 -9.11
N LEU A 591 -9.15 -32.06 -8.00
CA LEU A 591 -9.16 -32.92 -6.82
C LEU A 591 -10.53 -33.60 -6.62
N ASP A 592 -10.52 -34.85 -6.15
CA ASP A 592 -11.75 -35.62 -5.88
C ASP A 592 -12.64 -34.99 -4.79
N ASN A 593 -12.05 -34.16 -3.91
CA ASN A 593 -12.72 -33.39 -2.87
C ASN A 593 -12.57 -31.86 -3.06
N GLY A 594 -12.26 -31.41 -4.28
CA GLY A 594 -12.10 -29.99 -4.60
C GLY A 594 -13.43 -29.25 -4.73
N TYR A 595 -13.37 -28.04 -5.30
CA TYR A 595 -14.53 -27.16 -5.47
C TYR A 595 -15.72 -27.82 -6.19
N PHE A 596 -15.46 -28.57 -7.28
CA PHE A 596 -16.50 -29.34 -7.96
C PHE A 596 -16.80 -30.71 -7.33
N GLY A 597 -16.07 -31.08 -6.28
CA GLY A 597 -16.13 -32.38 -5.60
C GLY A 597 -16.00 -33.57 -6.55
N ASN A 598 -16.47 -34.74 -6.08
CA ASN A 598 -16.62 -35.93 -6.91
C ASN A 598 -17.97 -35.91 -7.65
N THR A 599 -18.31 -34.78 -8.28
CA THR A 599 -19.56 -34.69 -9.02
C THR A 599 -19.50 -35.65 -10.22
N ASP A 600 -20.58 -36.43 -10.38
CA ASP A 600 -20.73 -37.34 -11.51
C ASP A 600 -20.78 -36.62 -12.88
N LYS A 601 -20.73 -35.28 -12.90
CA LYS A 601 -21.06 -34.44 -14.07
C LYS A 601 -20.34 -33.08 -14.03
N MET A 602 -19.71 -32.70 -15.14
CA MET A 602 -19.12 -31.36 -15.34
C MET A 602 -20.23 -30.31 -15.62
N PRO A 603 -20.33 -29.21 -14.86
CA PRO A 603 -21.40 -28.23 -15.01
C PRO A 603 -21.11 -27.26 -16.18
N THR A 604 -21.35 -27.71 -17.40
CA THR A 604 -21.00 -26.95 -18.62
C THR A 604 -22.00 -25.84 -18.98
N SER A 605 -23.26 -25.94 -18.55
CA SER A 605 -24.36 -25.16 -19.13
C SER A 605 -25.40 -24.76 -18.10
N ILE A 606 -26.01 -23.59 -18.25
CA ILE A 606 -27.17 -23.16 -17.47
C ILE A 606 -28.36 -24.06 -17.81
N LYS A 607 -28.92 -24.71 -16.78
CA LYS A 607 -30.17 -25.46 -16.89
C LYS A 607 -31.36 -24.57 -16.63
N THR A 608 -31.29 -23.79 -15.55
CA THR A 608 -32.33 -22.82 -15.15
C THR A 608 -31.68 -21.56 -14.62
N GLY A 609 -32.28 -20.42 -14.95
CA GLY A 609 -31.85 -19.10 -14.51
C GLY A 609 -32.75 -18.02 -15.09
N ILE A 610 -32.63 -16.81 -14.56
CA ILE A 610 -33.40 -15.63 -14.98
C ILE A 610 -32.43 -14.66 -15.64
N LYS A 611 -32.74 -14.22 -16.88
CA LYS A 611 -31.92 -13.20 -17.55
C LYS A 611 -32.00 -11.90 -16.75
N VAL A 612 -30.84 -11.34 -16.41
CA VAL A 612 -30.75 -10.06 -15.72
C VAL A 612 -31.25 -8.95 -16.66
N ALA A 613 -32.13 -8.09 -16.14
CA ALA A 613 -32.65 -6.97 -16.90
C ALA A 613 -31.60 -5.85 -16.99
N GLY A 614 -31.38 -5.29 -18.18
CA GLY A 614 -30.40 -4.23 -18.35
C GLY A 614 -28.95 -4.68 -18.13
N ASP A 615 -28.67 -5.97 -18.37
CA ASP A 615 -27.35 -6.60 -18.19
C ASP A 615 -26.21 -6.02 -19.03
N GLY A 616 -26.46 -5.04 -19.89
CA GLY A 616 -25.42 -4.35 -20.67
C GLY A 616 -24.56 -5.28 -21.53
N PHE A 617 -25.04 -6.48 -21.87
CA PHE A 617 -24.23 -7.48 -22.54
C PHE A 617 -23.81 -7.04 -23.94
N GLU A 618 -22.51 -7.08 -24.22
CA GLU A 618 -21.92 -6.75 -25.51
C GLU A 618 -20.81 -7.74 -25.87
N MET A 619 -20.78 -8.22 -27.12
CA MET A 619 -19.65 -8.98 -27.65
C MET A 619 -18.54 -8.04 -28.07
N LEU A 620 -17.30 -8.37 -27.73
CA LEU A 620 -16.12 -7.56 -28.03
C LEU A 620 -15.18 -8.32 -28.96
N ASP A 621 -14.64 -7.63 -29.96
CA ASP A 621 -13.58 -8.16 -30.81
C ASP A 621 -12.19 -7.98 -30.19
N ALA A 622 -11.19 -8.65 -30.77
CA ALA A 622 -9.82 -8.61 -30.27
C ALA A 622 -9.21 -7.19 -30.26
N ALA A 623 -9.64 -6.30 -31.18
CA ALA A 623 -9.14 -4.92 -31.22
C ALA A 623 -9.73 -4.07 -30.08
N GLN A 624 -11.01 -4.26 -29.77
CA GLN A 624 -11.67 -3.62 -28.62
C GLN A 624 -11.04 -4.07 -27.29
N LEU A 625 -10.73 -5.36 -27.15
CA LEU A 625 -10.06 -5.88 -25.96
C LEU A 625 -8.62 -5.36 -25.81
N ALA A 626 -7.86 -5.33 -26.91
CA ALA A 626 -6.51 -4.77 -26.91
C ALA A 626 -6.51 -3.27 -26.55
N ALA A 627 -7.52 -2.51 -27.01
CA ALA A 627 -7.70 -1.11 -26.65
C ALA A 627 -7.99 -0.90 -25.14
N LYS A 628 -8.52 -1.94 -24.47
CA LYS A 628 -8.69 -1.99 -23.00
C LYS A 628 -7.45 -2.51 -22.25
N GLY A 629 -6.32 -2.66 -22.94
CA GLY A 629 -5.05 -3.09 -22.34
C GLY A 629 -4.89 -4.61 -22.15
N LEU A 630 -5.71 -5.44 -22.81
CA LEU A 630 -5.55 -6.89 -22.74
C LEU A 630 -4.19 -7.32 -23.35
N ASP A 631 -3.40 -8.09 -22.59
CA ASP A 631 -2.14 -8.67 -23.07
C ASP A 631 -1.95 -10.11 -22.55
N PHE A 632 -2.44 -11.08 -23.31
CA PHE A 632 -2.20 -12.49 -23.01
C PHE A 632 -0.76 -12.94 -23.28
N VAL A 633 0.01 -12.26 -24.13
CA VAL A 633 1.37 -12.72 -24.46
C VAL A 633 2.25 -12.59 -23.23
N THR A 634 2.25 -11.41 -22.63
CA THR A 634 3.05 -11.14 -21.44
C THR A 634 2.52 -11.89 -20.22
N ASN A 635 1.22 -11.82 -19.96
CA ASN A 635 0.63 -12.32 -18.70
C ASN A 635 0.48 -13.84 -18.63
N LEU A 636 0.42 -14.55 -19.77
CA LEU A 636 0.47 -16.03 -19.79
C LEU A 636 1.92 -16.56 -19.91
N GLY A 637 2.94 -15.69 -19.76
CA GLY A 637 4.35 -16.08 -19.82
C GLY A 637 4.81 -16.62 -21.17
N ILE A 638 4.16 -16.20 -22.27
CA ILE A 638 4.48 -16.66 -23.61
C ILE A 638 5.70 -15.88 -24.12
N PRO A 639 6.85 -16.52 -24.41
CA PRO A 639 8.04 -15.82 -24.86
C PRO A 639 7.75 -15.03 -26.16
N ALA A 640 8.02 -13.72 -26.15
CA ALA A 640 7.79 -12.84 -27.30
C ALA A 640 8.47 -13.30 -28.60
N SER A 641 9.51 -14.15 -28.51
CA SER A 641 10.25 -14.69 -29.66
C SER A 641 9.55 -15.82 -30.42
N THR A 642 8.46 -16.39 -29.89
CA THR A 642 7.67 -17.44 -30.57
C THR A 642 6.38 -16.91 -31.20
N TYR A 643 5.99 -15.66 -30.94
CA TYR A 643 4.76 -15.07 -31.46
C TYR A 643 5.03 -14.28 -32.76
N ASP A 644 4.56 -14.80 -33.90
CA ASP A 644 4.56 -14.08 -35.19
C ASP A 644 3.13 -13.61 -35.53
N PRO A 645 2.78 -12.34 -35.27
CA PRO A 645 1.44 -11.80 -35.56
C PRO A 645 1.15 -11.74 -37.08
N ALA A 646 2.17 -11.80 -37.94
CA ALA A 646 2.00 -11.77 -39.39
C ALA A 646 1.77 -13.16 -40.00
N ASN A 647 2.03 -14.24 -39.26
CA ASN A 647 1.86 -15.60 -39.75
C ASN A 647 1.54 -16.61 -38.61
N PRO A 648 0.32 -16.58 -38.05
CA PRO A 648 -0.10 -17.52 -37.00
C PRO A 648 -0.19 -18.99 -37.47
N PHE A 649 0.14 -19.29 -38.74
CA PHE A 649 -0.05 -20.59 -39.39
C PHE A 649 1.22 -21.18 -40.02
N SER A 650 2.40 -21.00 -39.41
CA SER A 650 3.64 -21.65 -39.86
C SER A 650 3.56 -23.19 -39.74
N ARG A 651 2.96 -23.83 -40.75
CA ARG A 651 2.55 -25.26 -40.80
C ARG A 651 3.67 -26.30 -40.84
N ARG A 652 4.94 -25.97 -40.61
CA ARG A 652 6.03 -26.87 -41.03
C ARG A 652 6.91 -27.55 -39.99
N ASN A 653 6.89 -27.21 -38.72
CA ASN A 653 7.54 -28.04 -37.69
C ASN A 653 6.89 -27.78 -36.34
N LYS A 654 6.46 -28.85 -35.65
CA LYS A 654 6.19 -28.93 -34.21
C LYS A 654 5.92 -27.56 -33.54
N LYS A 655 4.66 -27.08 -33.58
CA LYS A 655 4.24 -25.84 -32.90
C LYS A 655 4.75 -25.92 -31.45
N PRO A 656 5.68 -25.06 -31.00
CA PRO A 656 6.19 -25.12 -29.64
C PRO A 656 5.05 -24.95 -28.64
N ALA A 657 5.27 -25.47 -27.44
CA ALA A 657 4.37 -25.44 -26.29
C ALA A 657 3.89 -24.02 -25.90
N ASN A 658 4.49 -22.95 -26.42
CA ASN A 658 4.31 -21.59 -25.93
C ASN A 658 3.76 -20.68 -27.03
N GLU A 659 2.52 -20.91 -27.47
CA GLU A 659 1.83 -20.05 -28.43
C GLU A 659 0.37 -19.84 -28.01
N LEU A 660 -0.16 -18.63 -28.23
CA LEU A 660 -1.57 -18.32 -28.05
C LEU A 660 -2.48 -19.19 -28.95
N GLY A 661 -3.72 -19.33 -28.49
CA GLY A 661 -4.85 -19.80 -29.28
C GLY A 661 -5.11 -18.95 -30.52
N GLU A 662 -5.84 -19.53 -31.47
CA GLU A 662 -6.19 -18.90 -32.74
C GLU A 662 -7.23 -17.78 -32.57
N TYR A 663 -8.03 -17.85 -31.50
CA TYR A 663 -9.14 -16.96 -31.23
C TYR A 663 -8.97 -16.29 -29.87
N THR A 664 -9.33 -15.00 -29.82
CA THR A 664 -9.62 -14.30 -28.58
C THR A 664 -11.10 -13.95 -28.59
N VAL A 665 -11.85 -14.58 -27.69
CA VAL A 665 -13.28 -14.34 -27.50
C VAL A 665 -13.42 -13.33 -26.37
N GLY A 666 -14.20 -12.28 -26.53
CA GLY A 666 -14.49 -11.40 -25.41
C GLY A 666 -15.90 -10.84 -25.44
N PHE A 667 -16.31 -10.39 -24.27
CA PHE A 667 -17.60 -9.78 -24.03
C PHE A 667 -17.55 -8.95 -22.76
N SER A 668 -18.51 -8.05 -22.60
CA SER A 668 -18.72 -7.31 -21.36
C SER A 668 -20.17 -7.37 -20.92
N PHE A 669 -20.42 -7.13 -19.65
CA PHE A 669 -21.75 -7.01 -19.06
C PHE A 669 -21.73 -6.11 -17.83
N LYS A 670 -22.91 -5.62 -17.44
CA LYS A 670 -23.11 -4.86 -16.22
C LYS A 670 -23.14 -5.79 -15.00
N ARG A 671 -22.23 -5.56 -14.06
CA ARG A 671 -22.18 -6.18 -12.73
C ARG A 671 -23.50 -5.95 -11.98
N GLN A 672 -23.88 -6.90 -11.12
CA GLN A 672 -24.95 -6.71 -10.14
C GLN A 672 -24.34 -6.32 -8.79
N ASP A 673 -25.08 -5.57 -7.97
CA ASP A 673 -24.61 -5.00 -6.70
C ASP A 673 -24.02 -6.07 -5.74
N ASP A 674 -24.47 -7.31 -5.86
CA ASP A 674 -24.02 -8.45 -5.05
C ASP A 674 -22.93 -9.31 -5.70
N MET A 675 -22.35 -8.88 -6.82
CA MET A 675 -21.16 -9.49 -7.43
C MET A 675 -19.90 -8.83 -6.85
N THR A 676 -19.69 -8.98 -5.56
CA THR A 676 -18.58 -8.38 -4.78
C THR A 676 -17.78 -9.48 -4.08
N GLY A 677 -16.51 -9.18 -3.73
CA GLY A 677 -15.67 -10.09 -2.95
C GLY A 677 -15.16 -11.31 -3.73
N ALA A 678 -14.83 -12.37 -3.00
CA ALA A 678 -14.23 -13.58 -3.57
C ALA A 678 -15.18 -14.28 -4.55
N PHE A 679 -14.63 -14.72 -5.69
CA PHE A 679 -15.38 -15.42 -6.72
C PHE A 679 -14.57 -16.51 -7.40
N LYS A 680 -15.29 -17.50 -7.92
CA LYS A 680 -14.75 -18.49 -8.85
C LYS A 680 -15.41 -18.31 -10.21
N ALA A 681 -14.62 -17.96 -11.22
CA ALA A 681 -15.10 -17.88 -12.60
C ALA A 681 -14.64 -19.10 -13.39
N PHE A 682 -15.55 -19.90 -13.92
CA PHE A 682 -15.20 -21.11 -14.67
C PHE A 682 -15.98 -21.26 -15.96
N ILE A 683 -15.33 -21.87 -16.95
CA ILE A 683 -15.96 -22.23 -18.22
C ILE A 683 -15.43 -23.57 -18.69
N PHE A 684 -16.32 -24.37 -19.26
CA PHE A 684 -16.01 -25.64 -19.89
C PHE A 684 -16.50 -25.64 -21.33
N THR A 685 -15.81 -26.35 -22.21
CA THR A 685 -16.41 -26.69 -23.51
C THR A 685 -17.60 -27.63 -23.30
N GLU A 686 -18.59 -27.66 -24.20
CA GLU A 686 -19.82 -28.44 -23.97
C GLU A 686 -19.58 -29.95 -23.85
N CYS A 687 -18.50 -30.44 -24.44
CA CYS A 687 -18.08 -31.84 -24.29
C CYS A 687 -17.25 -32.07 -23.02
N GLY A 688 -16.87 -31.03 -22.26
CA GLY A 688 -15.92 -31.16 -21.16
C GLY A 688 -14.57 -31.64 -21.66
N ASN A 689 -14.23 -31.31 -22.90
CA ASN A 689 -12.99 -31.70 -23.55
C ASN A 689 -11.83 -30.81 -23.10
N ASP A 690 -12.16 -29.67 -22.50
CA ASP A 690 -11.28 -28.70 -21.89
C ASP A 690 -12.08 -27.76 -20.99
N GLY A 691 -11.40 -27.04 -20.09
CA GLY A 691 -12.00 -26.03 -19.22
C GLY A 691 -10.99 -25.29 -18.35
N ILE A 692 -11.34 -24.07 -17.99
CA ILE A 692 -10.49 -23.19 -17.16
C ILE A 692 -11.32 -22.58 -16.04
N LEU A 693 -10.66 -22.30 -14.91
CA LEU A 693 -11.20 -21.67 -13.73
C LEU A 693 -10.21 -20.63 -13.19
N MET A 694 -10.75 -19.46 -12.86
CA MET A 694 -10.10 -18.39 -12.11
C MET A 694 -10.63 -18.37 -10.68
N ASP A 695 -9.75 -18.25 -9.70
CA ASP A 695 -10.10 -18.03 -8.28
C ASP A 695 -9.53 -16.67 -7.86
N ASN A 696 -10.39 -15.68 -7.67
CA ASN A 696 -9.97 -14.28 -7.49
C ASN A 696 -11.00 -13.49 -6.69
N THR A 697 -10.77 -12.19 -6.50
CA THR A 697 -11.65 -11.30 -5.72
C THR A 697 -12.03 -10.10 -6.58
N LEU A 698 -13.34 -9.81 -6.70
CA LEU A 698 -13.81 -8.55 -7.27
C LEU A 698 -13.78 -7.46 -6.20
N PRO A 699 -13.30 -6.25 -6.52
CA PRO A 699 -13.41 -5.10 -5.63
C PRO A 699 -14.86 -4.88 -5.16
N SER A 700 -15.05 -4.63 -3.87
CA SER A 700 -16.35 -4.47 -3.21
C SER A 700 -16.94 -3.06 -3.32
N CYS A 701 -16.22 -2.10 -3.89
CA CYS A 701 -16.59 -0.69 -3.91
C CYS A 701 -17.95 -0.39 -4.57
N GLU A 702 -18.84 0.26 -3.81
CA GLU A 702 -19.98 1.09 -4.27
C GLU A 702 -19.65 2.57 -4.11
#